data_AF-A0A4Q6IC75-F1
#
_entry.id   AF-A0A4Q6IC75-F1
#
_cell.length_a   1.000
_cell.length_b   1.000
_cell.length_c   1.000
_cell.angle_alpha   90.00
_cell.angle_beta   90.00
_cell.angle_gamma   90.00
#
_symmetry.space_group_name_H-M   'P 1'
#
loop_
_entity.id
_entity.type
_entity.pdbx_description
1 polymer ?
#
loop_
_entity_poly.entity_id
_entity_poly.type
_entity_poly.pdbx_seq_one_letter_code
_entity_poly.pdbx_strand_id
1 'polypeptide(L)'
;MSQAQQSCQRPGCEGSYEDVGGGELYCDTCGLAPVVSASGMVASPPTGITGGGRGSRGSAGSGSSRSSARSSRTSSQSSKSRRSVSGRLSRALSGRSTGRSVSVRSSGSTAGSSGRGRLGAGLVQVPQVPRPDPRAMVLDNPEVPERKRFCSRSDCGAPVGRARGDRPGRTEGFCTKCGHPYSFVPKLKAGDVVHGQYEVVGCLAHGGLGWIYLAVDRAVSDRWVVLKGLLDTGDQDAMAAAISERRFLAEIEHANIVRIYNFVEHLDQRTGSLDGYIVMEYVGGKSLKELANARRTPEGRRDPLPVEQACAYGIEALEALDHLHSRNLLYCDFKVDNAIQTEDQLKLIDMGAVRRMDDDESAIYGTVGYQAPEVAEAGPSVASDLYTVARTLAVLTFDFQGYTNVYVDSLPDPDNIEVFRQYESFYRLLVRATDPDPARRFASAQEMSEQLTGVLREVVSLQTGRARPSLSTLFGPELRVTDTELFPPLEGEVSRLGARVVRARKQQPQLTGAAPSTTAGLVKPVGTAAAALALPVPRVDPGDPNAGFLAGLMATAPAELLSALAAAPAPSIETRLRQIRAWLENDDSDAAPAALRTLETERPDDWRVVWYRGVTALVTGDHEGAALAFDAIYDAFPGETAPKLALGLCAEVLGQLDNAAEYYRLVWSTDPSYVSAAFGLARVQLATGDRRSAVTTLESVPESSIHYTAARVAAVRARLRQRTAVGSDVPFLEDLSAAAGQVEALDEYRLDPTRREQLVTEVLGCALDWILSGGQGSVPPPHPAPAGRGDPHAAGGRTLLGSGLDERGLRFGLERSYRTLARLARGGEERIDLVERANRYRPRTWV
;
A
#
# COMPACT_ATOMS: atom_id res chain seq x y z
N MET A 1 -14.45 -59.04 37.15
CA MET A 1 -13.41 -58.28 37.87
C MET A 1 -12.96 -57.16 36.96
N SER A 2 -12.98 -55.91 37.43
CA SER A 2 -12.51 -54.75 36.67
C SER A 2 -11.06 -54.98 36.22
N GLN A 3 -10.75 -54.77 34.94
CA GLN A 3 -9.37 -54.85 34.43
C GLN A 3 -8.50 -53.66 34.89
N ALA A 4 -9.08 -52.66 35.55
CA ALA A 4 -8.30 -51.64 36.25
C ALA A 4 -7.43 -52.32 37.32
N GLN A 5 -6.12 -52.00 37.33
CA GLN A 5 -5.04 -52.57 38.15
C GLN A 5 -4.39 -53.86 37.62
N GLN A 6 -4.67 -54.31 36.38
CA GLN A 6 -3.90 -55.39 35.76
C GLN A 6 -2.54 -54.90 35.26
N SER A 7 -1.50 -55.71 35.38
CA SER A 7 -0.17 -55.39 34.84
C SER A 7 -0.18 -55.27 33.32
N CYS A 8 0.66 -54.37 32.81
CA CYS A 8 0.80 -54.09 31.40
C CYS A 8 1.27 -55.36 30.66
N GLN A 9 0.62 -55.67 29.54
CA GLN A 9 0.92 -56.87 28.75
C GLN A 9 2.11 -56.67 27.79
N ARG A 10 2.78 -55.50 27.85
CA ARG A 10 3.89 -55.17 26.96
C ARG A 10 5.20 -55.70 27.54
N PRO A 11 6.05 -56.38 26.73
CA PRO A 11 7.37 -56.80 27.18
C PRO A 11 8.18 -55.61 27.70
N GLY A 12 8.69 -55.69 28.93
CA GLY A 12 9.51 -54.65 29.55
C GLY A 12 8.76 -53.47 30.17
N CYS A 13 7.42 -53.51 30.25
CA CYS A 13 6.65 -52.46 30.93
C CYS A 13 6.12 -52.94 32.29
N GLU A 14 6.57 -52.31 33.38
CA GLU A 14 6.16 -52.65 34.76
C GLU A 14 4.85 -51.97 35.20
N GLY A 15 4.19 -51.22 34.30
CA GLY A 15 2.99 -50.46 34.61
C GLY A 15 1.71 -51.28 34.78
N SER A 16 0.63 -50.62 35.19
CA SER A 16 -0.70 -51.20 35.34
C SER A 16 -1.78 -50.43 34.58
N TYR A 17 -2.85 -51.10 34.13
CA TYR A 17 -3.95 -50.46 33.41
C TYR A 17 -4.85 -49.69 34.39
N GLU A 18 -5.07 -48.41 34.13
CA GLU A 18 -6.01 -47.55 34.86
C GLU A 18 -7.18 -47.14 33.94
N ASP A 19 -8.37 -47.02 34.51
CA ASP A 19 -9.53 -46.46 33.80
C ASP A 19 -9.38 -44.93 33.74
N VAL A 20 -9.31 -44.39 32.53
CA VAL A 20 -9.08 -42.95 32.31
C VAL A 20 -10.37 -42.15 32.16
N GLY A 21 -11.53 -42.78 32.40
CA GLY A 21 -12.86 -42.22 32.23
C GLY A 21 -13.46 -42.55 30.86
N GLY A 22 -14.75 -42.88 30.83
CA GLY A 22 -15.46 -43.31 29.62
C GLY A 22 -15.43 -44.83 29.36
N GLY A 23 -14.85 -45.62 30.27
CA GLY A 23 -14.77 -47.09 30.15
C GLY A 23 -13.53 -47.59 29.38
N GLU A 24 -12.57 -46.71 29.10
CA GLU A 24 -11.34 -47.04 28.39
C GLU A 24 -10.16 -47.19 29.37
N LEU A 25 -9.38 -48.26 29.20
CA LEU A 25 -8.26 -48.64 30.07
C LEU A 25 -6.92 -48.34 29.38
N TYR A 26 -5.97 -47.74 30.09
CA TYR A 26 -4.62 -47.45 29.59
C TYR A 26 -3.55 -47.72 30.64
N CYS A 27 -2.38 -48.20 30.21
CA CYS A 27 -1.25 -48.43 31.11
C CYS A 27 -0.70 -47.12 31.69
N ASP A 28 -0.55 -47.03 33.00
CA ASP A 28 -0.02 -45.87 33.75
C ASP A 28 1.42 -45.48 33.38
N THR A 29 2.18 -46.44 32.83
CA THR A 29 3.62 -46.35 32.53
C THR A 29 3.88 -46.18 31.04
N CYS A 30 3.35 -47.07 30.18
CA CYS A 30 3.57 -46.95 28.72
C CYS A 30 2.43 -46.26 27.96
N GLY A 31 1.30 -45.96 28.60
CA GLY A 31 0.19 -45.23 27.99
C GLY A 31 -0.60 -45.99 26.91
N LEU A 32 -0.33 -47.28 26.71
CA LEU A 32 -1.02 -48.11 25.72
C LEU A 32 -2.25 -48.81 26.32
N ALA A 33 -3.29 -48.98 25.51
CA ALA A 33 -4.46 -49.76 25.87
C ALA A 33 -4.15 -51.28 25.91
N PRO A 34 -4.96 -52.10 26.62
CA PRO A 34 -4.83 -53.55 26.64
C PRO A 34 -4.81 -54.16 25.24
N VAL A 35 -4.00 -55.20 25.03
CA VAL A 35 -3.85 -55.88 23.73
C VAL A 35 -5.16 -56.57 23.30
N VAL A 36 -6.06 -56.80 24.25
CA VAL A 36 -7.40 -57.34 24.02
C VAL A 36 -8.40 -56.32 24.57
N SER A 37 -9.06 -55.57 23.69
CA SER A 37 -10.15 -54.67 24.09
C SER A 37 -11.30 -55.47 24.72
N ALA A 38 -12.07 -54.84 25.61
CA ALA A 38 -13.23 -55.45 26.28
C ALA A 38 -14.34 -55.93 25.31
N SER A 39 -14.23 -55.59 24.03
CA SER A 39 -15.15 -55.96 22.94
C SER A 39 -14.58 -56.96 21.92
N GLY A 40 -13.43 -57.58 22.17
CA GLY A 40 -12.98 -58.76 21.41
C GLY A 40 -12.76 -58.53 19.92
N MET A 41 -11.94 -57.54 19.54
CA MET A 41 -11.33 -57.51 18.20
C MET A 41 -9.81 -57.43 18.30
N VAL A 42 -9.15 -58.33 17.57
CA VAL A 42 -7.70 -58.53 17.48
C VAL A 42 -7.08 -57.42 16.64
N ALA A 43 -6.07 -56.73 17.18
CA ALA A 43 -5.23 -55.84 16.40
C ALA A 43 -4.26 -56.64 15.52
N SER A 44 -4.29 -56.41 14.20
CA SER A 44 -3.27 -56.90 13.26
C SER A 44 -2.02 -55.98 13.26
N PRO A 45 -0.82 -56.51 12.92
CA PRO A 45 0.48 -55.84 13.08
C PRO A 45 0.85 -54.88 11.91
N PRO A 46 1.98 -54.13 11.99
CA PRO A 46 2.33 -53.07 11.04
C PRO A 46 3.23 -53.54 9.89
N THR A 47 2.95 -53.09 8.66
CA THR A 47 3.79 -53.02 7.42
C THR A 47 2.81 -52.59 6.32
N GLY A 48 3.04 -51.72 5.33
CA GLY A 48 4.20 -51.24 4.59
C GLY A 48 3.71 -51.04 3.13
N ILE A 49 4.14 -49.95 2.47
CA ILE A 49 4.28 -49.72 1.01
C ILE A 49 3.25 -50.36 0.04
N THR A 50 2.59 -49.53 -0.78
CA THR A 50 2.30 -49.80 -2.23
C THR A 50 1.98 -48.44 -2.90
N GLY A 51 2.52 -48.03 -4.05
CA GLY A 51 3.03 -48.79 -5.20
C GLY A 51 1.91 -48.95 -6.23
N GLY A 52 1.91 -48.11 -7.29
CA GLY A 52 0.85 -48.04 -8.29
C GLY A 52 0.69 -49.29 -9.18
N GLY A 53 -0.46 -49.41 -9.85
CA GLY A 53 -0.66 -50.43 -10.88
C GLY A 53 -2.12 -50.68 -11.29
N ARG A 54 -2.39 -50.48 -12.59
CA ARG A 54 -3.62 -50.65 -13.37
C ARG A 54 -4.39 -51.97 -13.16
N GLY A 55 -5.72 -51.95 -13.40
CA GLY A 55 -6.40 -53.04 -14.11
C GLY A 55 -7.86 -53.39 -13.77
N SER A 56 -8.77 -53.01 -14.68
CA SER A 56 -9.92 -53.80 -15.19
C SER A 56 -11.26 -53.95 -14.41
N ARG A 57 -12.29 -53.35 -15.04
CA ARG A 57 -13.65 -53.86 -15.36
C ARG A 57 -14.60 -54.35 -14.26
N GLY A 58 -15.78 -53.71 -14.24
CA GLY A 58 -17.05 -54.45 -14.33
C GLY A 58 -18.16 -53.99 -13.38
N SER A 59 -19.12 -53.24 -13.92
CA SER A 59 -20.58 -53.54 -13.89
C SER A 59 -21.46 -52.33 -13.59
N ALA A 60 -22.42 -52.16 -14.49
CA ALA A 60 -23.47 -51.17 -14.46
C ALA A 60 -24.47 -51.46 -13.33
N GLY A 61 -24.98 -50.37 -12.74
CA GLY A 61 -26.07 -50.38 -11.78
C GLY A 61 -26.66 -48.98 -11.67
N SER A 62 -27.65 -48.70 -12.50
CA SER A 62 -28.49 -47.51 -12.47
C SER A 62 -29.38 -47.51 -11.22
N GLY A 63 -29.34 -46.44 -10.43
CA GLY A 63 -30.24 -46.21 -9.30
C GLY A 63 -30.25 -44.74 -8.91
N SER A 64 -31.32 -44.04 -9.28
CA SER A 64 -31.61 -42.66 -8.93
C SER A 64 -32.12 -42.55 -7.48
N SER A 65 -31.54 -41.66 -6.68
CA SER A 65 -32.27 -40.68 -5.84
C SER A 65 -31.36 -39.91 -4.87
N ARG A 66 -31.37 -38.58 -5.07
CA ARG A 66 -31.46 -37.50 -4.07
C ARG A 66 -30.55 -37.56 -2.84
N SER A 67 -29.43 -36.84 -2.93
CA SER A 67 -28.79 -36.20 -1.78
C SER A 67 -28.68 -34.69 -2.01
N SER A 68 -29.27 -33.93 -1.09
CA SER A 68 -29.24 -32.49 -1.00
C SER A 68 -27.86 -31.99 -0.60
N ALA A 69 -27.04 -31.60 -1.58
CA ALA A 69 -25.82 -30.83 -1.34
C ALA A 69 -26.18 -29.33 -1.22
N ARG A 70 -26.10 -28.80 0.00
CA ARG A 70 -26.03 -27.35 0.23
C ARG A 70 -24.76 -26.83 -0.43
N SER A 71 -24.91 -26.07 -1.51
CA SER A 71 -23.82 -25.34 -2.13
C SER A 71 -23.52 -24.07 -1.32
N SER A 72 -22.43 -24.09 -0.56
CA SER A 72 -21.77 -22.86 -0.13
C SER A 72 -21.02 -22.30 -1.34
N ARG A 73 -21.72 -21.47 -2.13
CA ARG A 73 -21.09 -20.60 -3.13
C ARG A 73 -20.35 -19.48 -2.39
N THR A 74 -19.05 -19.63 -2.18
CA THR A 74 -18.16 -18.51 -1.91
C THR A 74 -17.67 -17.97 -3.25
N SER A 75 -18.43 -17.02 -3.80
CA SER A 75 -17.96 -16.19 -4.90
C SER A 75 -16.91 -15.22 -4.36
N SER A 76 -15.64 -15.46 -4.67
CA SER A 76 -14.56 -14.48 -4.54
C SER A 76 -14.72 -13.38 -5.59
N GLN A 77 -15.67 -12.49 -5.37
CA GLN A 77 -15.51 -11.12 -5.83
C GLN A 77 -14.62 -10.45 -4.78
N SER A 78 -13.55 -9.77 -5.20
CA SER A 78 -12.91 -8.80 -4.30
C SER A 78 -14.04 -7.96 -3.70
N SER A 79 -14.06 -7.82 -2.38
CA SER A 79 -14.91 -6.82 -1.76
C SER A 79 -14.35 -5.49 -2.23
N LYS A 80 -14.83 -5.03 -3.40
CA LYS A 80 -14.41 -3.77 -4.01
C LYS A 80 -14.59 -2.73 -2.93
N SER A 81 -13.50 -2.02 -2.62
CA SER A 81 -13.61 -0.85 -1.77
C SER A 81 -14.76 0.00 -2.30
N ARG A 82 -15.77 0.26 -1.47
CA ARG A 82 -16.89 1.14 -1.85
C ARG A 82 -16.42 2.57 -2.16
N ARG A 83 -15.16 2.86 -1.85
CA ARG A 83 -14.44 4.09 -2.14
C ARG A 83 -13.86 4.12 -3.56
N SER A 84 -13.53 2.97 -4.15
CA SER A 84 -13.00 2.96 -5.51
C SER A 84 -14.07 3.37 -6.51
N VAL A 85 -13.65 4.08 -7.58
CA VAL A 85 -14.56 4.54 -8.65
C VAL A 85 -15.36 3.35 -9.20
N SER A 86 -14.69 2.22 -9.41
CA SER A 86 -15.26 0.92 -9.80
C SER A 86 -16.23 0.33 -8.77
N GLY A 87 -15.94 0.44 -7.47
CA GLY A 87 -16.80 -0.04 -6.39
C GLY A 87 -18.17 0.63 -6.36
N ARG A 88 -18.26 1.93 -6.71
CA ARG A 88 -19.53 2.65 -6.84
C ARG A 88 -20.24 2.39 -8.16
N LEU A 89 -19.52 2.28 -9.28
CA LEU A 89 -20.09 1.90 -10.58
C LEU A 89 -20.78 0.52 -10.51
N SER A 90 -20.20 -0.40 -9.75
CA SER A 90 -20.76 -1.74 -9.51
C SER A 90 -22.10 -1.73 -8.75
N ARG A 91 -22.45 -0.62 -8.08
CA ARG A 91 -23.73 -0.45 -7.36
C ARG A 91 -24.81 0.20 -8.23
N ALA A 92 -24.43 0.99 -9.23
CA ALA A 92 -25.37 1.66 -10.13
C ALA A 92 -25.93 0.74 -11.23
N LEU A 93 -25.23 -0.37 -11.53
CA LEU A 93 -25.63 -1.34 -12.55
C LEU A 93 -25.81 -2.73 -11.92
N SER A 94 -27.06 -3.10 -11.65
CA SER A 94 -27.45 -4.52 -11.51
C SER A 94 -27.43 -5.17 -12.90
N GLY A 95 -26.22 -5.46 -13.38
CA GLY A 95 -25.98 -6.14 -14.66
C GLY A 95 -24.69 -6.93 -14.58
N ARG A 96 -24.67 -8.13 -15.16
CA ARG A 96 -23.48 -9.01 -15.24
C ARG A 96 -22.34 -8.29 -15.95
N SER A 97 -21.45 -7.67 -15.19
CA SER A 97 -20.13 -7.25 -15.65
C SER A 97 -19.20 -8.46 -15.51
N THR A 98 -18.65 -8.92 -16.63
CA THR A 98 -17.55 -9.90 -16.64
C THR A 98 -16.29 -9.16 -16.21
N GLY A 99 -16.09 -9.07 -14.89
CA GLY A 99 -14.84 -8.64 -14.30
C GLY A 99 -13.74 -9.64 -14.65
N ARG A 100 -13.10 -9.44 -15.81
CA ARG A 100 -11.79 -10.05 -16.10
C ARG A 100 -10.78 -9.36 -15.19
N SER A 101 -10.53 -9.98 -14.05
CA SER A 101 -9.33 -9.75 -13.25
C SER A 101 -8.12 -10.09 -14.10
N VAL A 102 -7.23 -9.12 -14.30
CA VAL A 102 -6.03 -9.26 -15.13
C VAL A 102 -4.91 -9.77 -14.25
N SER A 103 -4.39 -10.97 -14.56
CA SER A 103 -3.11 -11.44 -14.02
C SER A 103 -2.00 -10.68 -14.72
N VAL A 104 -1.24 -9.89 -13.97
CA VAL A 104 -0.14 -9.10 -14.53
C VAL A 104 1.19 -9.71 -14.12
N ARG A 105 2.07 -9.95 -15.10
CA ARG A 105 3.48 -10.27 -14.85
C ARG A 105 4.33 -9.04 -15.14
N SER A 106 5.06 -8.52 -14.16
CA SER A 106 6.09 -7.49 -14.39
C SER A 106 7.42 -8.16 -14.79
N SER A 107 8.05 -7.71 -15.88
CA SER A 107 9.43 -8.04 -16.19
C SER A 107 10.35 -7.30 -15.20
N GLY A 108 11.09 -8.06 -14.38
CA GLY A 108 11.99 -7.51 -13.38
C GLY A 108 13.17 -6.77 -14.01
N SER A 109 13.49 -5.58 -13.48
CA SER A 109 14.74 -4.88 -13.79
C SER A 109 15.64 -4.91 -12.55
N THR A 110 16.92 -5.20 -12.78
CA THR A 110 17.94 -5.28 -11.74
C THR A 110 18.53 -3.89 -11.48
N ALA A 111 18.51 -3.45 -10.22
CA ALA A 111 19.23 -2.25 -9.79
C ALA A 111 19.78 -2.44 -8.38
N GLY A 112 21.03 -2.01 -8.21
CA GLY A 112 21.94 -2.46 -7.15
C GLY A 112 21.63 -1.93 -5.76
N SER A 113 21.92 -2.78 -4.77
CA SER A 113 21.92 -2.42 -3.36
C SER A 113 23.06 -1.45 -3.04
N SER A 114 22.78 -0.35 -2.35
CA SER A 114 23.81 0.35 -1.59
C SER A 114 23.28 0.96 -0.31
N GLY A 115 23.77 0.48 0.84
CA GLY A 115 24.29 1.38 1.87
C GLY A 115 23.47 1.56 3.16
N ARG A 116 23.81 0.72 4.15
CA ARG A 116 23.68 0.88 5.62
C ARG A 116 22.28 0.73 6.24
N GLY A 117 22.22 -0.22 7.18
CA GLY A 117 21.04 -0.66 7.93
C GLY A 117 20.34 0.49 8.64
N ARG A 118 19.21 0.89 8.10
CA ARG A 118 18.20 1.68 8.79
C ARG A 118 16.86 1.07 8.45
N LEU A 119 16.30 0.33 9.40
CA LEU A 119 14.89 -0.07 9.41
C LEU A 119 14.00 1.05 8.87
N GLY A 120 13.29 0.75 7.78
CA GLY A 120 12.34 1.67 7.14
C GLY A 120 12.91 2.53 6.02
N ALA A 121 13.97 2.08 5.33
CA ALA A 121 14.51 2.71 4.10
C ALA A 121 14.82 4.22 4.26
N GLY A 122 15.14 4.66 5.48
CA GLY A 122 15.34 6.08 5.82
C GLY A 122 14.07 6.95 5.83
N LEU A 123 12.90 6.36 5.65
CA LEU A 123 11.58 7.04 5.66
C LEU A 123 10.95 7.07 7.05
N VAL A 124 11.24 6.06 7.88
CA VAL A 124 10.65 5.88 9.22
C VAL A 124 11.76 5.80 10.26
N GLN A 125 11.51 6.36 11.44
CA GLN A 125 12.34 6.14 12.61
C GLN A 125 11.72 5.04 13.47
N VAL A 126 12.23 3.82 13.34
CA VAL A 126 11.80 2.70 14.20
C VAL A 126 12.56 2.78 15.53
N PRO A 127 11.87 2.73 16.69
CA PRO A 127 12.54 2.72 17.99
C PRO A 127 13.53 1.56 18.09
N GLN A 128 14.77 1.84 18.47
CA GLN A 128 15.79 0.81 18.60
C GLN A 128 15.47 -0.14 19.75
N VAL A 129 15.76 -1.43 19.53
CA VAL A 129 15.69 -2.45 20.57
C VAL A 129 17.12 -2.76 21.04
N PRO A 130 17.50 -2.41 22.28
CA PRO A 130 18.83 -2.70 22.78
C PRO A 130 19.13 -4.19 22.72
N ARG A 131 20.36 -4.54 22.37
CA ARG A 131 20.85 -5.92 22.47
C ARG A 131 21.11 -6.24 23.95
N PRO A 132 20.32 -7.13 24.59
CA PRO A 132 20.56 -7.49 25.98
C PRO A 132 21.86 -8.30 26.11
N ASP A 133 22.45 -8.32 27.32
CA ASP A 133 23.49 -9.28 27.66
C ASP A 133 22.94 -10.70 27.46
N PRO A 134 23.58 -11.55 26.63
CA PRO A 134 23.12 -12.91 26.37
C PRO A 134 22.88 -13.71 27.65
N ARG A 135 23.74 -13.57 28.67
CA ARG A 135 23.59 -14.30 29.94
C ARG A 135 22.32 -13.91 30.69
N ALA A 136 21.93 -12.64 30.63
CA ALA A 136 20.72 -12.15 31.29
C ALA A 136 19.43 -12.68 30.63
N MET A 137 19.52 -13.25 29.42
CA MET A 137 18.38 -13.85 28.72
C MET A 137 18.18 -15.33 29.05
N VAL A 138 19.07 -15.94 29.83
CA VAL A 138 18.93 -17.33 30.28
C VAL A 138 17.80 -17.40 31.31
N LEU A 139 16.90 -18.35 31.14
CA LEU A 139 15.77 -18.58 32.04
C LEU A 139 16.26 -19.13 33.39
N ASP A 140 15.89 -18.46 34.47
CA ASP A 140 16.21 -18.92 35.84
C ASP A 140 15.56 -20.27 36.16
N ASN A 141 14.31 -20.47 35.71
CA ASN A 141 13.56 -21.71 35.86
C ASN A 141 12.97 -22.14 34.51
N PRO A 142 13.67 -22.98 33.72
CA PRO A 142 13.22 -23.41 32.42
C PRO A 142 12.07 -24.43 32.55
N GLU A 143 10.84 -23.91 32.58
CA GLU A 143 9.62 -24.72 32.59
C GLU A 143 8.67 -24.29 31.47
N VAL A 144 8.05 -25.27 30.80
CA VAL A 144 6.93 -25.02 29.87
C VAL A 144 5.63 -25.01 30.67
N PRO A 145 4.91 -23.87 30.77
CA PRO A 145 3.63 -23.81 31.47
C PRO A 145 2.61 -24.76 30.82
N GLU A 146 1.76 -25.41 31.62
CA GLU A 146 0.79 -26.40 31.11
C GLU A 146 -0.03 -25.89 29.92
N ARG A 147 -0.50 -24.63 29.97
CA ARG A 147 -1.26 -24.01 28.88
C ARG A 147 -0.54 -23.98 27.53
N LYS A 148 0.79 -24.10 27.51
CA LYS A 148 1.65 -24.10 26.32
C LYS A 148 2.11 -25.50 25.88
N ARG A 149 1.71 -26.57 26.58
CA ARG A 149 2.14 -27.94 26.27
C ARG A 149 1.26 -28.54 25.18
N PHE A 150 1.76 -28.72 23.97
CA PHE A 150 1.01 -29.33 22.87
C PHE A 150 1.83 -30.45 22.23
N CYS A 151 1.15 -31.44 21.66
CA CYS A 151 1.80 -32.49 20.91
C CYS A 151 2.57 -31.89 19.72
N SER A 152 3.86 -32.19 19.63
CA SER A 152 4.78 -31.73 18.58
C SER A 152 4.49 -32.33 17.20
N ARG A 153 3.69 -33.40 17.14
CA ARG A 153 3.31 -34.04 15.88
C ARG A 153 2.35 -33.14 15.10
N SER A 154 2.75 -32.77 13.88
CA SER A 154 2.12 -31.75 13.04
C SER A 154 0.65 -32.04 12.70
N ASP A 155 0.28 -33.30 12.52
CA ASP A 155 -1.10 -33.76 12.25
C ASP A 155 -1.99 -33.85 13.52
N CYS A 156 -1.41 -33.69 14.72
CA CYS A 156 -2.11 -33.94 15.98
C CYS A 156 -2.42 -32.65 16.76
N GLY A 157 -1.39 -31.88 17.13
CA GLY A 157 -1.50 -30.62 17.87
C GLY A 157 -2.28 -30.66 19.21
N ALA A 158 -2.59 -31.85 19.74
CA ALA A 158 -3.47 -31.97 20.90
C ALA A 158 -2.84 -31.41 22.19
N PRO A 159 -3.64 -30.87 23.13
CA PRO A 159 -3.17 -30.56 24.48
C PRO A 159 -2.60 -31.81 25.16
N VAL A 160 -1.36 -31.75 25.65
CA VAL A 160 -0.68 -32.86 26.35
C VAL A 160 -0.11 -32.41 27.68
N GLY A 161 0.08 -33.33 28.64
CA GLY A 161 0.66 -32.97 29.93
C GLY A 161 -0.14 -31.92 30.71
N ARG A 162 -1.48 -32.01 30.66
CA ARG A 162 -2.42 -31.18 31.44
C ARG A 162 -2.72 -31.82 32.79
N ALA A 163 -2.94 -31.02 33.82
CA ALA A 163 -3.42 -31.46 35.10
C ALA A 163 -4.79 -32.14 35.00
N ARG A 164 -5.03 -33.12 35.88
CA ARG A 164 -6.31 -33.84 36.00
C ARG A 164 -6.66 -33.98 37.48
N GLY A 165 -7.72 -33.31 37.92
CA GLY A 165 -8.06 -33.23 39.36
C GLY A 165 -6.89 -32.63 40.15
N ASP A 166 -6.46 -33.32 41.20
CA ASP A 166 -5.34 -32.90 42.05
C ASP A 166 -3.95 -33.32 41.50
N ARG A 167 -3.89 -34.04 40.38
CA ARG A 167 -2.62 -34.48 39.77
C ARG A 167 -2.09 -33.41 38.81
N PRO A 168 -0.85 -32.89 39.01
CA PRO A 168 -0.25 -31.94 38.09
C PRO A 168 0.01 -32.57 36.72
N GLY A 169 0.01 -31.76 35.68
CA GLY A 169 0.28 -32.22 34.32
C GLY A 169 1.71 -32.74 34.18
N ARG A 170 1.87 -33.94 33.62
CA ARG A 170 3.20 -34.54 33.36
C ARG A 170 4.00 -33.66 32.39
N THR A 171 5.31 -33.54 32.63
CA THR A 171 6.24 -32.83 31.74
C THR A 171 6.82 -33.73 30.65
N GLU A 172 6.69 -35.05 30.79
CA GLU A 172 7.10 -36.04 29.79
C GLU A 172 6.05 -37.16 29.71
N GLY A 173 5.94 -37.79 28.54
CA GLY A 173 5.06 -38.95 28.33
C GLY A 173 4.68 -39.14 26.87
N PHE A 174 3.51 -39.74 26.63
CA PHE A 174 2.98 -39.96 25.29
C PHE A 174 1.66 -39.21 25.10
N CYS A 175 1.46 -38.64 23.90
CA CYS A 175 0.22 -37.99 23.54
C CYS A 175 -0.92 -39.00 23.55
N THR A 176 -1.95 -38.77 24.36
CA THR A 176 -3.08 -39.70 24.48
C THR A 176 -3.92 -39.81 23.21
N LYS A 177 -3.78 -38.86 22.27
CA LYS A 177 -4.52 -38.85 21.00
C LYS A 177 -3.80 -39.64 19.90
N CYS A 178 -2.47 -39.55 19.80
CA CYS A 178 -1.71 -40.13 18.67
C CYS A 178 -0.53 -41.02 19.08
N GLY A 179 -0.26 -41.18 20.38
CA GLY A 179 0.85 -41.97 20.91
C GLY A 179 2.24 -41.36 20.70
N HIS A 180 2.37 -40.15 20.12
CA HIS A 180 3.67 -39.52 19.92
C HIS A 180 4.32 -39.12 21.27
N PRO A 181 5.59 -39.44 21.51
CA PRO A 181 6.28 -39.02 22.73
C PRO A 181 6.37 -37.49 22.80
N TYR A 182 6.31 -36.95 24.01
CA TYR A 182 6.58 -35.55 24.29
C TYR A 182 7.50 -35.44 25.50
N SER A 183 8.40 -34.46 25.46
CA SER A 183 9.19 -34.02 26.60
C SER A 183 9.26 -32.50 26.61
N PHE A 184 8.94 -31.91 27.76
CA PHE A 184 9.05 -30.47 28.02
C PHE A 184 10.22 -30.16 28.96
N VAL A 185 11.09 -31.13 29.21
CA VAL A 185 12.27 -31.00 30.07
C VAL A 185 13.49 -30.62 29.21
N PRO A 186 14.35 -29.68 29.64
CA PRO A 186 15.60 -29.40 28.96
C PRO A 186 16.46 -30.65 28.82
N LYS A 187 16.91 -30.95 27.59
CA LYS A 187 17.83 -32.03 27.28
C LYS A 187 19.29 -31.69 27.60
N LEU A 188 19.65 -30.42 27.45
CA LEU A 188 20.97 -29.89 27.82
C LEU A 188 20.87 -29.06 29.10
N LYS A 189 21.92 -29.12 29.93
CA LYS A 189 22.06 -28.39 31.18
C LYS A 189 23.24 -27.43 31.11
N ALA A 190 23.21 -26.42 31.98
CA ALA A 190 24.34 -25.51 32.14
C ALA A 190 25.61 -26.29 32.50
N GLY A 191 26.71 -26.01 31.79
CA GLY A 191 28.00 -26.69 31.92
C GLY A 191 28.20 -27.87 30.97
N ASP A 192 27.16 -28.36 30.29
CA ASP A 192 27.32 -29.38 29.26
C ASP A 192 28.17 -28.85 28.10
N VAL A 193 29.09 -29.67 27.58
CA VAL A 193 29.93 -29.30 26.43
C VAL A 193 29.51 -30.14 25.23
N VAL A 194 28.71 -29.53 24.34
CA VAL A 194 28.23 -30.16 23.12
C VAL A 194 29.35 -30.23 22.09
N HIS A 195 29.55 -31.43 21.52
CA HIS A 195 30.58 -31.72 20.52
C HIS A 195 32.00 -31.27 20.92
N GLY A 196 32.31 -31.23 22.23
CA GLY A 196 33.59 -30.76 22.74
C GLY A 196 33.90 -29.27 22.49
N GLN A 197 32.94 -28.50 21.97
CA GLN A 197 33.16 -27.13 21.49
C GLN A 197 32.21 -26.11 22.14
N TYR A 198 30.93 -26.45 22.29
CA TYR A 198 29.91 -25.50 22.71
C TYR A 198 29.52 -25.73 24.16
N GLU A 199 29.96 -24.84 25.04
CA GLU A 199 29.59 -24.88 26.46
C GLU A 199 28.22 -24.25 26.68
N VAL A 200 27.25 -25.06 27.09
CA VAL A 200 25.87 -24.66 27.35
C VAL A 200 25.81 -23.79 28.61
N VAL A 201 25.19 -22.62 28.50
CA VAL A 201 24.96 -21.71 29.63
C VAL A 201 23.56 -21.92 30.21
N GLY A 202 22.56 -22.22 29.38
CA GLY A 202 21.21 -22.54 29.83
C GLY A 202 20.16 -22.32 28.74
N CYS A 203 18.89 -22.43 29.11
CA CYS A 203 17.78 -22.30 28.17
C CYS A 203 17.38 -20.83 27.96
N LEU A 204 17.13 -20.45 26.71
CA LEU A 204 16.59 -19.13 26.34
C LEU A 204 15.07 -19.17 26.16
N ALA A 205 14.57 -20.21 25.49
CA ALA A 205 13.16 -20.33 25.13
C ALA A 205 12.78 -21.79 24.84
N HIS A 206 11.47 -22.04 24.74
CA HIS A 206 10.91 -23.31 24.28
C HIS A 206 10.01 -23.06 23.07
N GLY A 207 10.26 -23.76 21.95
CA GLY A 207 9.52 -23.66 20.69
C GLY A 207 8.90 -24.99 20.26
N GLY A 208 8.44 -25.07 19.00
CA GLY A 208 7.80 -26.27 18.44
C GLY A 208 8.73 -27.48 18.32
N LEU A 209 10.04 -27.24 18.18
CA LEU A 209 11.09 -28.28 18.09
C LEU A 209 11.82 -28.52 19.42
N GLY A 210 11.27 -28.02 20.53
CA GLY A 210 11.83 -28.17 21.87
C GLY A 210 12.58 -26.93 22.36
N TRP A 211 13.49 -27.15 23.32
CA TRP A 211 14.26 -26.10 23.97
C TRP A 211 15.34 -25.48 23.07
N ILE A 212 15.53 -24.18 23.26
CA ILE A 212 16.56 -23.35 22.62
C ILE A 212 17.57 -22.97 23.69
N TYR A 213 18.85 -23.24 23.46
CA TYR A 213 19.91 -23.07 24.46
C TYR A 213 20.90 -21.99 24.05
N LEU A 214 21.37 -21.22 25.02
CA LEU A 214 22.54 -20.36 24.87
C LEU A 214 23.80 -21.18 25.14
N ALA A 215 24.82 -21.01 24.32
CA ALA A 215 26.14 -21.57 24.55
C ALA A 215 27.27 -20.62 24.16
N VAL A 216 28.46 -20.93 24.62
CA VAL A 216 29.73 -20.29 24.25
C VAL A 216 30.48 -21.22 23.30
N ASP A 217 30.83 -20.72 22.11
CA ASP A 217 31.68 -21.42 21.16
C ASP A 217 33.16 -21.20 21.54
N ARG A 218 33.72 -22.19 22.25
CA ARG A 218 35.09 -22.13 22.78
C ARG A 218 36.17 -22.19 21.70
N ALA A 219 35.83 -22.60 20.47
CA ALA A 219 36.79 -22.66 19.37
C ALA A 219 36.93 -21.30 18.64
N VAL A 220 35.97 -20.38 18.81
CA VAL A 220 35.92 -19.11 18.06
C VAL A 220 35.73 -17.93 19.01
N SER A 221 36.81 -17.56 19.70
CA SER A 221 36.89 -16.36 20.57
C SER A 221 35.75 -16.24 21.60
N ASP A 222 35.31 -17.37 22.15
CA ASP A 222 34.22 -17.45 23.14
C ASP A 222 32.95 -16.69 22.73
N ARG A 223 32.61 -16.71 21.43
CA ARG A 223 31.42 -16.04 20.93
C ARG A 223 30.15 -16.74 21.41
N TRP A 224 29.08 -15.96 21.54
CA TRP A 224 27.74 -16.45 21.86
C TRP A 224 27.09 -17.14 20.67
N VAL A 225 26.56 -18.33 20.89
CA VAL A 225 25.81 -19.11 19.91
C VAL A 225 24.52 -19.65 20.53
N VAL A 226 23.59 -20.05 19.66
CA VAL A 226 22.34 -20.70 20.04
C VAL A 226 22.33 -22.13 19.50
N LEU A 227 21.93 -23.08 20.35
CA LEU A 227 21.69 -24.47 19.96
C LEU A 227 20.18 -24.73 19.95
N LYS A 228 19.68 -25.31 18.86
CA LYS A 228 18.28 -25.76 18.73
C LYS A 228 18.26 -27.22 18.30
N GLY A 229 17.46 -28.04 18.97
CA GLY A 229 17.31 -29.45 18.60
C GLY A 229 16.71 -29.62 17.20
N LEU A 230 17.26 -30.54 16.43
CA LEU A 230 16.65 -31.08 15.21
C LEU A 230 15.71 -32.22 15.64
N LEU A 231 14.62 -32.43 14.89
CA LEU A 231 13.56 -33.39 15.26
C LEU A 231 14.11 -34.77 15.66
N ASP A 232 13.39 -35.39 16.59
CA ASP A 232 13.65 -36.67 17.24
C ASP A 232 13.63 -37.85 16.24
N THR A 233 14.68 -37.96 15.42
CA THR A 233 14.94 -39.15 14.63
C THR A 233 15.71 -40.12 15.52
N GLY A 234 15.00 -41.04 16.19
CA GLY A 234 15.61 -42.11 16.98
C GLY A 234 16.45 -43.12 16.18
N ASP A 235 16.81 -42.77 14.94
CA ASP A 235 17.61 -43.54 13.99
C ASP A 235 18.78 -42.66 13.50
N GLN A 236 20.00 -43.17 13.64
CA GLN A 236 21.24 -42.47 13.28
C GLN A 236 21.33 -42.19 11.77
N ASP A 237 20.80 -43.10 10.93
CA ASP A 237 20.81 -42.94 9.47
C ASP A 237 19.85 -41.83 9.03
N ALA A 238 18.70 -41.73 9.70
CA ALA A 238 17.72 -40.65 9.46
C ALA A 238 18.25 -39.28 9.90
N MET A 239 19.02 -39.22 10.99
CA MET A 239 19.65 -37.96 11.42
C MET A 239 20.77 -37.53 10.46
N ALA A 240 21.63 -38.45 10.04
CA ALA A 240 22.70 -38.15 9.10
C ALA A 240 22.15 -37.65 7.75
N ALA A 241 21.05 -38.25 7.28
CA ALA A 241 20.31 -37.76 6.12
C ALA A 241 19.74 -36.36 6.34
N ALA A 242 19.08 -36.09 7.47
CA ALA A 242 18.52 -34.78 7.80
C ALA A 242 19.58 -33.68 7.93
N ILE A 243 20.76 -34.00 8.47
CA ILE A 243 21.91 -33.08 8.52
C ILE A 243 22.44 -32.82 7.12
N SER A 244 22.64 -33.88 6.32
CA SER A 244 23.13 -33.75 4.93
C SER A 244 22.18 -32.92 4.06
N GLU A 245 20.87 -33.09 4.24
CA GLU A 245 19.83 -32.35 3.53
C GLU A 245 19.80 -30.86 3.91
N ARG A 246 20.27 -30.50 5.11
CA ARG A 246 20.25 -29.11 5.63
C ARG A 246 21.58 -28.38 5.54
N ARG A 247 22.65 -29.01 5.03
CA ARG A 247 23.98 -28.39 4.91
C ARG A 247 23.98 -27.08 4.12
N PHE A 248 23.11 -26.96 3.11
CA PHE A 248 23.00 -25.74 2.31
C PHE A 248 22.62 -24.50 3.15
N LEU A 249 22.01 -24.67 4.33
CA LEU A 249 21.67 -23.56 5.22
C LEU A 249 22.91 -22.85 5.78
N ALA A 250 24.05 -23.55 5.88
CA ALA A 250 25.32 -22.96 6.33
C ALA A 250 25.97 -22.06 5.26
N GLU A 251 25.55 -22.17 4.00
CA GLU A 251 26.04 -21.34 2.89
C GLU A 251 25.29 -20.00 2.76
N ILE A 252 24.19 -19.83 3.51
CA ILE A 252 23.37 -18.63 3.47
C ILE A 252 24.03 -17.53 4.32
N GLU A 253 24.45 -16.45 3.67
CA GLU A 253 24.97 -15.26 4.34
C GLU A 253 24.20 -14.01 3.89
N HIS A 254 23.39 -13.48 4.81
CA HIS A 254 22.64 -12.24 4.60
C HIS A 254 22.53 -11.46 5.91
N ALA A 255 22.43 -10.13 5.85
CA ALA A 255 22.35 -9.28 7.05
C ALA A 255 21.08 -9.57 7.87
N ASN A 256 19.95 -9.74 7.18
CA ASN A 256 18.63 -9.97 7.76
C ASN A 256 18.27 -11.46 7.97
N ILE A 257 19.24 -12.38 7.84
CA ILE A 257 19.04 -13.82 8.10
C ILE A 257 20.02 -14.27 9.18
N VAL A 258 19.56 -15.09 10.11
CA VAL A 258 20.43 -15.71 11.14
C VAL A 258 21.48 -16.58 10.47
N ARG A 259 22.74 -16.43 10.89
CA ARG A 259 23.82 -17.29 10.37
C ARG A 259 23.76 -18.66 11.02
N ILE A 260 23.78 -19.71 10.20
CA ILE A 260 23.98 -21.09 10.67
C ILE A 260 25.47 -21.40 10.65
N TYR A 261 26.04 -21.77 11.80
CA TYR A 261 27.47 -22.04 11.94
C TYR A 261 27.81 -23.51 11.79
N ASN A 262 26.99 -24.40 12.34
CA ASN A 262 27.32 -25.83 12.36
C ASN A 262 26.08 -26.71 12.61
N PHE A 263 26.23 -28.00 12.35
CA PHE A 263 25.30 -29.06 12.73
C PHE A 263 26.08 -30.07 13.56
N VAL A 264 25.64 -30.32 14.78
CA VAL A 264 26.38 -31.15 15.74
C VAL A 264 25.49 -32.16 16.42
N GLU A 265 26.11 -33.20 16.95
CA GLU A 265 25.43 -34.27 17.68
C GLU A 265 25.89 -34.30 19.14
N HIS A 266 24.98 -34.65 20.03
CA HIS A 266 25.27 -34.82 21.46
C HIS A 266 24.53 -36.02 22.03
N LEU A 267 25.22 -36.82 22.83
CA LEU A 267 24.62 -37.95 23.54
C LEU A 267 23.80 -37.42 24.73
N ASP A 268 22.49 -37.62 24.70
CA ASP A 268 21.66 -37.42 25.88
C ASP A 268 21.99 -38.53 26.89
N GLN A 269 22.65 -38.16 27.99
CA GLN A 269 23.09 -39.10 29.02
C GLN A 269 21.93 -39.80 29.75
N ARG A 270 20.72 -39.25 29.70
CA ARG A 270 19.54 -39.81 30.37
C ARG A 270 18.87 -40.89 29.53
N THR A 271 18.75 -40.67 28.23
CA THR A 271 18.08 -41.59 27.29
C THR A 271 19.07 -42.52 26.58
N GLY A 272 20.34 -42.13 26.51
CA GLY A 272 21.35 -42.78 25.68
C GLY A 272 21.20 -42.51 24.19
N SER A 273 20.31 -41.59 23.78
CA SER A 273 20.10 -41.23 22.37
C SER A 273 21.13 -40.20 21.91
N LEU A 274 21.53 -40.30 20.64
CA LEU A 274 22.34 -39.27 19.99
C LEU A 274 21.39 -38.25 19.37
N ASP A 275 21.39 -37.04 19.89
CA ASP A 275 20.47 -35.96 19.50
C ASP A 275 21.21 -34.91 18.66
N GLY A 276 20.56 -34.42 17.60
CA GLY A 276 21.12 -33.47 16.65
C GLY A 276 20.76 -32.04 17.02
N TYR A 277 21.70 -31.12 16.83
CA TYR A 277 21.56 -29.71 17.13
C TYR A 277 22.05 -28.86 15.96
N ILE A 278 21.27 -27.84 15.60
CA ILE A 278 21.74 -26.74 14.75
C ILE A 278 22.37 -25.66 15.63
N VAL A 279 23.57 -25.23 15.27
CA VAL A 279 24.32 -24.16 15.93
C VAL A 279 24.19 -22.90 15.09
N MET A 280 23.70 -21.82 15.67
CA MET A 280 23.41 -20.58 14.96
C MET A 280 23.81 -19.32 15.74
N GLU A 281 23.84 -18.19 15.05
CA GLU A 281 24.09 -16.87 15.62
C GLU A 281 23.12 -16.56 16.77
N TYR A 282 23.66 -16.04 17.88
CA TYR A 282 22.82 -15.43 18.91
C TYR A 282 22.32 -14.05 18.46
N VAL A 283 21.03 -13.97 18.16
CA VAL A 283 20.33 -12.72 17.83
C VAL A 283 19.68 -12.16 19.09
N GLY A 284 20.27 -11.10 19.65
CA GLY A 284 19.74 -10.42 20.83
C GLY A 284 18.79 -9.30 20.44
N GLY A 285 17.58 -9.29 20.99
CA GLY A 285 16.56 -8.30 20.61
C GLY A 285 15.17 -8.75 21.06
N LYS A 286 14.14 -8.28 20.37
CA LYS A 286 12.75 -8.69 20.61
C LYS A 286 12.11 -9.17 19.33
N SER A 287 11.39 -10.28 19.41
CA SER A 287 10.55 -10.74 18.30
C SER A 287 9.46 -9.72 17.97
N LEU A 288 9.01 -9.67 16.71
CA LEU A 288 7.87 -8.83 16.31
C LEU A 288 6.62 -9.16 17.14
N LYS A 289 6.47 -10.42 17.55
CA LYS A 289 5.43 -10.87 18.49
C LYS A 289 5.55 -10.20 19.86
N GLU A 290 6.74 -10.15 20.45
CA GLU A 290 6.96 -9.49 21.74
C GLU A 290 6.72 -7.99 21.64
N LEU A 291 7.17 -7.36 20.55
CA LEU A 291 6.93 -5.94 20.29
C LEU A 291 5.43 -5.64 20.17
N ALA A 292 4.69 -6.42 19.38
CA ALA A 292 3.25 -6.27 19.24
C ALA A 292 2.49 -6.59 20.54
N ASN A 293 2.99 -7.51 21.36
CA ASN A 293 2.37 -7.86 22.64
C ASN A 293 2.70 -6.88 23.77
N ALA A 294 3.83 -6.17 23.70
CA ALA A 294 4.18 -5.16 24.68
C ALA A 294 3.30 -3.89 24.57
N ARG A 295 2.72 -3.64 23.39
CA ARG A 295 1.86 -2.47 23.15
C ARG A 295 0.44 -2.69 23.65
N ARG A 296 0.00 -1.84 24.58
CA ARG A 296 -1.35 -1.84 25.13
C ARG A 296 -1.91 -0.42 25.19
N THR A 297 -3.20 -0.27 24.91
CA THR A 297 -3.91 0.99 25.15
C THR A 297 -4.02 1.26 26.66
N PRO A 298 -4.36 2.49 27.10
CA PRO A 298 -4.60 2.77 28.53
C PRO A 298 -5.64 1.85 29.17
N GLU A 299 -6.58 1.33 28.39
CA GLU A 299 -7.63 0.38 28.80
C GLU A 299 -7.16 -1.08 28.78
N GLY A 300 -5.86 -1.34 28.54
CA GLY A 300 -5.26 -2.68 28.51
C GLY A 300 -5.59 -3.49 27.26
N ARG A 301 -6.19 -2.88 26.23
CA ARG A 301 -6.46 -3.56 24.95
C ARG A 301 -5.19 -3.62 24.10
N ARG A 302 -5.14 -4.55 23.14
CA ARG A 302 -4.03 -4.60 22.18
C ARG A 302 -3.97 -3.28 21.41
N ASP A 303 -2.78 -2.68 21.37
CA ASP A 303 -2.49 -1.50 20.56
C ASP A 303 -1.62 -1.95 19.37
N PRO A 304 -2.19 -2.05 18.15
CA PRO A 304 -1.45 -2.49 16.97
C PRO A 304 -0.23 -1.60 16.67
N LEU A 305 0.68 -2.12 15.84
CA LEU A 305 1.80 -1.31 15.38
C LEU A 305 1.34 -0.27 14.36
N PRO A 306 1.95 0.92 14.35
CA PRO A 306 1.78 1.87 13.25
C PRO A 306 2.12 1.22 11.91
N VAL A 307 1.36 1.53 10.87
CA VAL A 307 1.48 0.92 9.54
C VAL A 307 2.87 1.13 8.96
N GLU A 308 3.43 2.33 9.12
CA GLU A 308 4.76 2.69 8.65
C GLU A 308 5.86 1.83 9.30
N GLN A 309 5.70 1.45 10.56
CA GLN A 309 6.62 0.56 11.27
C GLN A 309 6.47 -0.89 10.78
N ALA A 310 5.24 -1.37 10.54
CA ALA A 310 5.01 -2.70 9.99
C ALA A 310 5.55 -2.82 8.55
N CYS A 311 5.34 -1.81 7.70
CA CYS A 311 5.90 -1.73 6.35
C CYS A 311 7.44 -1.77 6.38
N ALA A 312 8.08 -1.07 7.33
CA ALA A 312 9.53 -1.12 7.50
C ALA A 312 10.04 -2.55 7.77
N TYR A 313 9.37 -3.30 8.65
CA TYR A 313 9.71 -4.72 8.86
C TYR A 313 9.43 -5.59 7.63
N GLY A 314 8.32 -5.34 6.93
CA GLY A 314 7.98 -6.07 5.71
C GLY A 314 9.02 -5.91 4.61
N ILE A 315 9.54 -4.69 4.42
CA ILE A 315 10.59 -4.39 3.42
C ILE A 315 11.88 -5.17 3.73
N GLU A 316 12.37 -5.15 4.98
CA GLU A 316 13.58 -5.91 5.34
C GLU A 316 13.37 -7.43 5.28
N ALA A 317 12.18 -7.92 5.61
CA ALA A 317 11.85 -9.33 5.43
C ALA A 317 11.84 -9.71 3.94
N LEU A 318 11.32 -8.85 3.07
CA LEU A 318 11.33 -9.08 1.62
C LEU A 318 12.74 -9.06 1.03
N GLU A 319 13.66 -8.23 1.54
CA GLU A 319 15.08 -8.28 1.17
C GLU A 319 15.71 -9.64 1.50
N ALA A 320 15.41 -10.20 2.68
CA ALA A 320 15.85 -11.54 3.06
C ALA A 320 15.24 -12.64 2.17
N LEU A 321 13.93 -12.55 1.88
CA LEU A 321 13.25 -13.51 1.03
C LEU A 321 13.76 -13.46 -0.41
N ASP A 322 14.00 -12.27 -0.96
CA ASP A 322 14.56 -12.10 -2.31
C ASP A 322 15.93 -12.79 -2.44
N HIS A 323 16.77 -12.66 -1.42
CA HIS A 323 18.07 -13.35 -1.36
C HIS A 323 17.95 -14.89 -1.35
N LEU A 324 16.94 -15.43 -0.66
CA LEU A 324 16.65 -16.87 -0.64
C LEU A 324 16.08 -17.32 -1.99
N HIS A 325 15.12 -16.57 -2.53
CA HIS A 325 14.46 -16.88 -3.79
C HIS A 325 15.46 -16.89 -4.94
N SER A 326 16.42 -15.96 -4.96
CA SER A 326 17.50 -15.91 -5.95
C SER A 326 18.45 -17.12 -5.91
N ARG A 327 18.38 -17.93 -4.84
CA ARG A 327 19.18 -19.16 -4.62
C ARG A 327 18.34 -20.43 -4.70
N ASN A 328 17.13 -20.34 -5.26
CA ASN A 328 16.19 -21.46 -5.36
C ASN A 328 15.75 -22.01 -4.00
N LEU A 329 15.67 -21.16 -2.97
CA LEU A 329 15.22 -21.49 -1.62
C LEU A 329 13.91 -20.77 -1.27
N LEU A 330 13.08 -21.39 -0.43
CA LEU A 330 11.84 -20.84 0.12
C LEU A 330 11.92 -20.81 1.64
N TYR A 331 11.32 -19.80 2.27
CA TYR A 331 11.35 -19.66 3.73
C TYR A 331 10.23 -20.43 4.45
N CYS A 332 9.04 -20.47 3.86
CA CYS A 332 7.86 -21.27 4.23
C CYS A 332 7.16 -20.96 5.56
N ASP A 333 7.81 -20.32 6.54
CA ASP A 333 7.20 -20.04 7.86
C ASP A 333 7.45 -18.60 8.33
N PHE A 334 7.30 -17.60 7.45
CA PHE A 334 7.44 -16.20 7.86
C PHE A 334 6.21 -15.74 8.67
N LYS A 335 6.47 -15.29 9.90
CA LYS A 335 5.47 -14.85 10.88
C LYS A 335 6.12 -13.99 11.97
N VAL A 336 5.29 -13.37 12.80
CA VAL A 336 5.73 -12.48 13.89
C VAL A 336 6.66 -13.14 14.92
N ASP A 337 6.61 -14.46 15.07
CA ASP A 337 7.48 -15.24 15.97
C ASP A 337 8.90 -15.42 15.41
N ASN A 338 9.05 -15.46 14.08
CA ASN A 338 10.30 -15.87 13.43
C ASN A 338 11.15 -14.69 12.94
N ALA A 339 10.80 -13.47 13.35
CA ALA A 339 11.53 -12.25 13.02
C ALA A 339 11.83 -11.45 14.29
N ILE A 340 13.11 -11.14 14.53
CA ILE A 340 13.60 -10.37 15.68
C ILE A 340 14.09 -9.02 15.21
N GLN A 341 13.63 -7.94 15.85
CA GLN A 341 14.30 -6.67 15.78
C GLN A 341 15.48 -6.67 16.77
N THR A 342 16.68 -6.42 16.24
CA THR A 342 17.91 -6.16 16.99
C THR A 342 18.40 -4.78 16.59
N GLU A 343 18.53 -3.87 17.55
CA GLU A 343 18.93 -2.48 17.29
C GLU A 343 18.05 -1.84 16.21
N ASP A 344 18.63 -1.51 15.06
CA ASP A 344 17.99 -0.92 13.88
C ASP A 344 17.88 -1.88 12.68
N GLN A 345 17.91 -3.19 12.92
CA GLN A 345 17.78 -4.25 11.91
C GLN A 345 16.74 -5.31 12.30
N LEU A 346 16.12 -5.92 11.29
CA LEU A 346 15.31 -7.12 11.38
C LEU A 346 16.13 -8.35 10.98
N LYS A 347 16.08 -9.41 11.79
CA LYS A 347 16.67 -10.71 11.47
C LYS A 347 15.64 -11.83 11.51
N LEU A 348 15.61 -12.65 10.46
CA LEU A 348 14.86 -13.90 10.41
C LEU A 348 15.64 -15.00 11.14
N ILE A 349 14.99 -15.70 12.07
CA ILE A 349 15.70 -16.55 13.06
C ILE A 349 15.36 -18.04 13.01
N ASP A 350 14.33 -18.46 12.26
CA ASP A 350 13.94 -19.87 12.19
C ASP A 350 14.09 -20.45 10.79
N MET A 351 15.25 -21.07 10.54
CA MET A 351 15.56 -21.72 9.26
C MET A 351 15.01 -23.16 9.18
N GLY A 352 14.20 -23.60 10.15
CA GLY A 352 13.77 -24.99 10.28
C GLY A 352 12.84 -25.49 9.17
N ALA A 353 12.08 -24.57 8.55
CA ALA A 353 11.14 -24.83 7.45
C ALA A 353 11.71 -24.45 6.07
N VAL A 354 12.92 -23.87 6.03
CA VAL A 354 13.56 -23.44 4.78
C VAL A 354 13.88 -24.68 3.95
N ARG A 355 13.52 -24.62 2.66
CA ARG A 355 13.69 -25.73 1.73
C ARG A 355 14.04 -25.24 0.34
N ARG A 356 14.45 -26.15 -0.53
CA ARG A 356 14.64 -25.86 -1.95
C ARG A 356 13.30 -25.81 -2.68
N MET A 357 13.22 -25.03 -3.75
CA MET A 357 11.99 -24.95 -4.56
C MET A 357 11.68 -26.24 -5.31
N ASP A 358 12.69 -27.07 -5.58
CA ASP A 358 12.61 -28.35 -6.30
C ASP A 358 12.50 -29.57 -5.37
N ASP A 359 12.31 -29.33 -4.07
CA ASP A 359 12.09 -30.38 -3.08
C ASP A 359 10.58 -30.70 -3.00
N ASP A 360 10.20 -31.89 -3.47
CA ASP A 360 8.82 -32.39 -3.47
C ASP A 360 8.56 -33.47 -2.41
N GLU A 361 9.60 -33.94 -1.73
CA GLU A 361 9.56 -35.11 -0.85
C GLU A 361 9.51 -34.72 0.64
N SER A 362 10.12 -33.59 1.02
CA SER A 362 10.15 -33.17 2.41
C SER A 362 8.78 -32.79 2.96
N ALA A 363 8.60 -33.06 4.26
CA ALA A 363 7.43 -32.59 4.99
C ALA A 363 7.29 -31.06 4.91
N ILE A 364 6.11 -30.60 4.51
CA ILE A 364 5.80 -29.18 4.43
C ILE A 364 5.36 -28.69 5.81
N TYR A 365 6.07 -27.68 6.33
CA TYR A 365 5.73 -27.01 7.58
C TYR A 365 5.08 -25.66 7.30
N GLY A 366 4.15 -25.25 8.17
CA GLY A 366 3.55 -23.93 8.13
C GLY A 366 2.65 -23.68 9.32
N THR A 367 2.30 -22.41 9.53
CA THR A 367 1.47 -21.99 10.66
C THR A 367 0.07 -21.60 10.18
N VAL A 368 -0.96 -22.21 10.77
CA VAL A 368 -2.37 -21.89 10.49
C VAL A 368 -2.61 -20.38 10.65
N GLY A 369 -3.30 -19.78 9.69
CA GLY A 369 -3.58 -18.35 9.64
C GLY A 369 -2.48 -17.49 9.01
N TYR A 370 -1.32 -18.07 8.70
CA TYR A 370 -0.24 -17.44 7.93
C TYR A 370 0.05 -18.16 6.61
N GLN A 371 0.05 -19.50 6.61
CA GLN A 371 0.35 -20.31 5.44
C GLN A 371 -0.67 -20.08 4.33
N ALA A 372 -0.21 -20.03 3.08
CA ALA A 372 -1.08 -19.88 1.93
C ALA A 372 -1.92 -21.15 1.69
N PRO A 373 -3.20 -21.02 1.30
CA PRO A 373 -4.13 -22.14 1.23
C PRO A 373 -3.74 -23.21 0.20
N GLU A 374 -3.09 -22.82 -0.89
CA GLU A 374 -2.68 -23.73 -1.95
C GLU A 374 -1.50 -24.63 -1.57
N VAL A 375 -0.76 -24.33 -0.50
CA VAL A 375 0.49 -25.04 -0.15
C VAL A 375 0.26 -26.52 0.12
N ALA A 376 -0.90 -26.88 0.68
CA ALA A 376 -1.24 -28.28 0.95
C ALA A 376 -1.45 -29.12 -0.33
N GLU A 377 -1.81 -28.47 -1.45
CA GLU A 377 -2.13 -29.13 -2.72
C GLU A 377 -1.04 -28.95 -3.77
N ALA A 378 -0.49 -27.74 -3.89
CA ALA A 378 0.45 -27.32 -4.92
C ALA A 378 1.90 -27.21 -4.42
N GLY A 379 2.13 -27.38 -3.12
CA GLY A 379 3.43 -27.19 -2.49
C GLY A 379 3.80 -25.70 -2.26
N PRO A 380 4.87 -25.45 -1.49
CA PRO A 380 5.41 -24.10 -1.29
C PRO A 380 5.96 -23.50 -2.57
N SER A 381 5.82 -22.19 -2.72
CA SER A 381 6.33 -21.40 -3.83
C SER A 381 6.70 -19.98 -3.38
N VAL A 382 7.35 -19.21 -4.25
CA VAL A 382 7.58 -17.77 -4.04
C VAL A 382 6.27 -17.07 -3.69
N ALA A 383 5.20 -17.34 -4.43
CA ALA A 383 3.88 -16.75 -4.18
C ALA A 383 3.31 -17.10 -2.80
N SER A 384 3.62 -18.28 -2.26
CA SER A 384 3.21 -18.67 -0.90
C SER A 384 4.03 -17.96 0.20
N ASP A 385 5.32 -17.70 -0.03
CA ASP A 385 6.13 -16.89 0.90
C ASP A 385 5.60 -15.45 0.95
N LEU A 386 5.29 -14.83 -0.20
CA LEU A 386 4.75 -13.47 -0.25
C LEU A 386 3.36 -13.35 0.41
N TYR A 387 2.56 -14.42 0.36
CA TYR A 387 1.32 -14.50 1.12
C TYR A 387 1.57 -14.38 2.63
N THR A 388 2.56 -15.11 3.17
CA THR A 388 2.89 -15.07 4.60
C THR A 388 3.37 -13.68 5.05
N VAL A 389 4.03 -12.91 4.16
CA VAL A 389 4.41 -11.51 4.41
C VAL A 389 3.18 -10.65 4.63
N ALA A 390 2.18 -10.72 3.74
CA ALA A 390 0.95 -9.96 3.88
C ALA A 390 0.14 -10.36 5.12
N ARG A 391 0.05 -11.66 5.44
CA ARG A 391 -0.58 -12.12 6.68
C ARG A 391 0.11 -11.56 7.92
N THR A 392 1.44 -11.53 7.91
CA THR A 392 2.24 -10.94 9.00
C THR A 392 2.00 -9.43 9.14
N LEU A 393 1.98 -8.69 8.04
CA LEU A 393 1.65 -7.25 8.04
C LEU A 393 0.24 -6.99 8.58
N ALA A 394 -0.75 -7.79 8.19
CA ALA A 394 -2.11 -7.68 8.69
C ALA A 394 -2.18 -7.90 10.21
N VAL A 395 -1.54 -8.97 10.71
CA VAL A 395 -1.49 -9.26 12.16
C VAL A 395 -0.82 -8.10 12.93
N LEU A 396 0.21 -7.47 12.38
CA LEU A 396 0.92 -6.38 13.06
C LEU A 396 0.13 -5.08 13.12
N THR A 397 -0.67 -4.77 12.08
CA THR A 397 -1.23 -3.42 11.87
C THR A 397 -2.65 -3.20 12.38
N PHE A 398 -3.41 -4.25 12.65
CA PHE A 398 -4.72 -4.13 13.31
C PHE A 398 -5.00 -5.33 14.21
N ASP A 399 -6.05 -5.24 15.04
CA ASP A 399 -6.48 -6.37 15.88
C ASP A 399 -7.18 -7.44 15.03
N PHE A 400 -6.39 -8.32 14.42
CA PHE A 400 -6.86 -9.32 13.48
C PHE A 400 -7.52 -10.52 14.19
N GLN A 401 -8.61 -10.28 14.92
CA GLN A 401 -9.31 -11.33 15.64
C GLN A 401 -9.83 -12.43 14.69
N GLY A 402 -9.53 -13.67 15.05
CA GLY A 402 -9.97 -14.85 14.30
C GLY A 402 -9.16 -15.17 13.04
N TYR A 403 -7.97 -14.60 12.85
CA TYR A 403 -7.09 -14.91 11.72
C TYR A 403 -6.64 -16.39 11.64
N THR A 404 -6.79 -17.16 12.71
CA THR A 404 -6.50 -18.60 12.76
C THR A 404 -7.74 -19.49 12.68
N ASN A 405 -8.95 -18.92 12.58
CA ASN A 405 -10.19 -19.72 12.55
C ASN A 405 -11.29 -19.18 11.62
N VAL A 406 -11.68 -17.91 11.73
CA VAL A 406 -12.73 -17.28 10.90
C VAL A 406 -12.13 -16.77 9.59
N TYR A 407 -10.97 -16.13 9.68
CA TYR A 407 -10.27 -15.48 8.58
C TYR A 407 -8.97 -16.22 8.24
N VAL A 408 -9.02 -17.56 8.19
CA VAL A 408 -7.83 -18.40 7.96
C VAL A 408 -7.15 -17.99 6.65
N ASP A 409 -7.93 -17.94 5.57
CA ASP A 409 -7.43 -17.69 4.21
C ASP A 409 -7.93 -16.37 3.60
N SER A 410 -8.53 -15.49 4.42
CA SER A 410 -9.17 -14.25 3.96
C SER A 410 -8.85 -13.05 4.86
N LEU A 411 -9.12 -11.85 4.37
CA LEU A 411 -9.04 -10.60 5.12
C LEU A 411 -10.45 -10.10 5.50
N PRO A 412 -10.62 -9.39 6.61
CA PRO A 412 -11.90 -8.78 6.98
C PRO A 412 -12.29 -7.65 6.02
N ASP A 413 -13.58 -7.32 5.99
CA ASP A 413 -14.12 -6.24 5.17
C ASP A 413 -13.46 -4.90 5.53
N PRO A 414 -12.98 -4.11 4.54
CA PRO A 414 -12.33 -2.82 4.78
C PRO A 414 -13.21 -1.81 5.50
N ASP A 415 -14.54 -1.88 5.40
CA ASP A 415 -15.43 -0.95 6.12
C ASP A 415 -15.32 -1.12 7.64
N ASN A 416 -14.91 -2.29 8.11
CA ASN A 416 -14.80 -2.63 9.54
C ASN A 416 -13.41 -2.38 10.13
N ILE A 417 -12.40 -2.14 9.29
CA ILE A 417 -11.01 -1.95 9.73
C ILE A 417 -10.59 -0.51 9.39
N GLU A 418 -10.38 0.30 10.42
CA GLU A 418 -9.98 1.71 10.27
C GLU A 418 -8.72 1.88 9.42
N VAL A 419 -7.70 1.05 9.65
CA VAL A 419 -6.45 1.06 8.88
C VAL A 419 -6.69 0.88 7.38
N PHE A 420 -7.61 -0.01 6.99
CA PHE A 420 -7.93 -0.25 5.58
C PHE A 420 -8.68 0.92 4.96
N ARG A 421 -9.55 1.59 5.73
CA ARG A 421 -10.21 2.82 5.27
C ARG A 421 -9.23 3.98 5.15
N GLN A 422 -8.27 4.08 6.06
CA GLN A 422 -7.30 5.18 6.06
C GLN A 422 -6.26 5.02 4.95
N TYR A 423 -5.75 3.81 4.75
CA TYR A 423 -4.65 3.50 3.84
C TYR A 423 -5.09 2.47 2.78
N GLU A 424 -5.78 2.95 1.74
CA GLU A 424 -6.33 2.10 0.69
C GLU A 424 -5.24 1.34 -0.08
N SER A 425 -4.10 1.98 -0.37
CA SER A 425 -2.97 1.36 -1.05
C SER A 425 -2.38 0.19 -0.26
N PHE A 426 -2.28 0.32 1.07
CA PHE A 426 -1.88 -0.76 1.97
C PHE A 426 -2.88 -1.92 1.94
N TYR A 427 -4.18 -1.63 2.01
CA TYR A 427 -5.22 -2.66 1.89
C TYR A 427 -5.11 -3.42 0.55
N ARG A 428 -4.98 -2.71 -0.57
CA ARG A 428 -4.83 -3.32 -1.90
C ARG A 428 -3.58 -4.18 -2.02
N LEU A 429 -2.48 -3.76 -1.40
CA LEU A 429 -1.26 -4.56 -1.32
C LEU A 429 -1.48 -5.89 -0.58
N LEU A 430 -2.16 -5.84 0.58
CA LEU A 430 -2.51 -7.06 1.32
C LEU A 430 -3.43 -7.97 0.52
N VAL A 431 -4.44 -7.40 -0.15
CA VAL A 431 -5.37 -8.16 -1.00
C VAL A 431 -4.62 -8.85 -2.14
N ARG A 432 -3.76 -8.13 -2.89
CA ARG A 432 -2.98 -8.71 -3.98
C ARG A 432 -2.07 -9.84 -3.49
N ALA A 433 -1.33 -9.63 -2.39
CA ALA A 433 -0.45 -10.66 -1.84
C ALA A 433 -1.21 -11.87 -1.25
N THR A 434 -2.47 -11.68 -0.86
CA THR A 434 -3.33 -12.76 -0.32
C THR A 434 -4.34 -13.31 -1.32
N ASP A 435 -4.18 -13.03 -2.62
CA ASP A 435 -5.11 -13.54 -3.64
C ASP A 435 -5.15 -15.08 -3.60
N PRO A 436 -6.34 -15.72 -3.62
CA PRO A 436 -6.45 -17.18 -3.64
C PRO A 436 -5.73 -17.82 -4.85
N ASP A 437 -5.65 -17.11 -5.97
CA ASP A 437 -4.90 -17.54 -7.14
C ASP A 437 -3.44 -17.06 -7.02
N PRO A 438 -2.47 -17.97 -6.80
CA PRO A 438 -1.07 -17.58 -6.63
C PRO A 438 -0.49 -16.85 -7.84
N ALA A 439 -1.05 -17.03 -9.04
CA ALA A 439 -0.59 -16.34 -10.25
C ALA A 439 -0.97 -14.84 -10.29
N ARG A 440 -1.84 -14.39 -9.39
CA ARG A 440 -2.27 -12.97 -9.28
C ARG A 440 -1.54 -12.19 -8.22
N ARG A 441 -0.76 -12.88 -7.37
CA ARG A 441 0.08 -12.26 -6.35
C ARG A 441 1.25 -11.53 -7.00
N PHE A 442 2.12 -10.96 -6.17
CA PHE A 442 3.40 -10.42 -6.64
C PHE A 442 4.26 -11.54 -7.22
N ALA A 443 4.95 -11.26 -8.32
CA ALA A 443 5.78 -12.23 -9.03
C ALA A 443 7.11 -12.49 -8.31
N SER A 444 7.62 -11.52 -7.54
CA SER A 444 8.85 -11.64 -6.77
C SER A 444 8.81 -10.83 -5.46
N ALA A 445 9.71 -11.17 -4.54
CA ALA A 445 9.92 -10.40 -3.32
C ALA A 445 10.39 -8.97 -3.62
N GLN A 446 11.25 -8.78 -4.63
CA GLN A 446 11.62 -7.45 -5.14
C GLN A 446 10.39 -6.62 -5.58
N GLU A 447 9.49 -7.18 -6.40
CA GLU A 447 8.30 -6.45 -6.86
C GLU A 447 7.41 -6.03 -5.68
N MET A 448 7.18 -6.94 -4.73
CA MET A 448 6.40 -6.64 -3.53
C MET A 448 7.09 -5.57 -2.67
N SER A 449 8.42 -5.60 -2.56
CA SER A 449 9.21 -4.63 -1.79
C SER A 449 9.13 -3.22 -2.39
N GLU A 450 9.24 -3.10 -3.71
CA GLU A 450 9.08 -1.83 -4.43
C GLU A 450 7.69 -1.23 -4.20
N GLN A 451 6.64 -2.05 -4.33
CA GLN A 451 5.26 -1.61 -4.11
C GLN A 451 5.00 -1.26 -2.63
N LEU A 452 5.50 -2.06 -1.69
CA LEU A 452 5.39 -1.77 -0.25
C LEU A 452 6.13 -0.49 0.15
N THR A 453 7.26 -0.20 -0.50
CA THR A 453 8.00 1.06 -0.31
C THR A 453 7.20 2.26 -0.83
N GLY A 454 6.53 2.13 -1.99
CA GLY A 454 5.60 3.14 -2.49
C GLY A 454 4.43 3.40 -1.53
N VAL A 455 3.82 2.33 -1.01
CA VAL A 455 2.79 2.41 0.05
C VAL A 455 3.34 3.10 1.30
N LEU A 456 4.55 2.76 1.74
CA LEU A 456 5.18 3.38 2.90
C LEU A 456 5.38 4.89 2.73
N ARG A 457 5.81 5.34 1.54
CA ARG A 457 5.94 6.78 1.23
C ARG A 457 4.60 7.50 1.36
N GLU A 458 3.53 6.90 0.86
CA GLU A 458 2.17 7.43 0.97
C GLU A 458 1.73 7.56 2.44
N VAL A 459 1.87 6.47 3.23
CA VAL A 459 1.51 6.44 4.66
C VAL A 459 2.25 7.54 5.43
N VAL A 460 3.57 7.63 5.27
CA VAL A 460 4.41 8.62 5.96
C VAL A 460 4.07 10.04 5.50
N SER A 461 3.76 10.24 4.22
CA SER A 461 3.39 11.57 3.70
C SER A 461 2.08 12.06 4.31
N LEU A 462 1.07 11.18 4.40
CA LEU A 462 -0.21 11.49 5.03
C LEU A 462 -0.08 11.77 6.53
N GLN A 463 0.74 11.00 7.26
CA GLN A 463 0.93 11.19 8.70
C GLN A 463 1.71 12.45 9.05
N THR A 464 2.78 12.73 8.30
CA THR A 464 3.71 13.82 8.63
C THR A 464 3.35 15.14 7.96
N GLY A 465 2.46 15.13 6.96
CA GLY A 465 2.17 16.27 6.10
C GLY A 465 3.36 16.68 5.21
N ARG A 466 4.40 15.85 5.11
CA ARG A 466 5.60 16.09 4.30
C ARG A 466 5.72 15.05 3.21
N ALA A 467 5.74 15.52 1.97
CA ALA A 467 5.89 14.68 0.79
C ALA A 467 7.17 13.83 0.81
N ARG A 468 7.05 12.62 0.30
CA ARG A 468 8.13 11.63 0.12
C ARG A 468 8.19 11.20 -1.34
N PRO A 469 8.60 12.10 -2.26
CA PRO A 469 8.58 11.84 -3.70
C PRO A 469 9.59 10.75 -4.08
N SER A 470 9.32 10.07 -5.20
CA SER A 470 10.23 9.05 -5.72
C SER A 470 10.01 8.76 -7.19
N LEU A 471 11.09 8.42 -7.89
CA LEU A 471 11.01 7.96 -9.27
C LEU A 471 10.40 6.55 -9.32
N SER A 472 9.35 6.39 -10.13
CA SER A 472 8.75 5.09 -10.41
C SER A 472 9.67 4.24 -11.32
N THR A 473 9.72 2.94 -11.04
CA THR A 473 10.36 1.90 -11.86
C THR A 473 9.45 1.44 -13.00
N LEU A 474 8.14 1.69 -12.92
CA LEU A 474 7.13 1.28 -13.91
C LEU A 474 6.69 2.42 -14.82
N PHE A 475 6.68 3.66 -14.32
CA PHE A 475 6.22 4.84 -15.05
C PHE A 475 7.32 5.91 -15.17
N GLY A 476 7.29 6.65 -16.28
CA GLY A 476 8.04 7.89 -16.46
C GLY A 476 7.45 9.04 -15.62
N PRO A 477 8.16 10.17 -15.53
CA PRO A 477 7.66 11.36 -14.85
C PRO A 477 6.45 11.98 -15.58
N GLU A 478 5.76 12.89 -14.91
CA GLU A 478 4.80 13.77 -15.57
C GLU A 478 5.54 14.71 -16.53
N LEU A 479 5.29 14.56 -17.84
CA LEU A 479 5.96 15.34 -18.89
C LEU A 479 5.24 16.63 -19.25
N ARG A 480 3.93 16.70 -19.00
CA ARG A 480 3.06 17.83 -19.36
C ARG A 480 2.00 18.01 -18.29
N VAL A 481 1.69 19.26 -17.95
CA VAL A 481 0.59 19.62 -17.05
C VAL A 481 -0.45 20.36 -17.88
N THR A 482 -1.65 19.81 -17.96
CA THR A 482 -2.75 20.43 -18.70
C THR A 482 -3.61 21.29 -17.78
N ASP A 483 -4.41 22.17 -18.38
CA ASP A 483 -5.45 22.95 -17.68
C ASP A 483 -4.96 23.83 -16.51
N THR A 484 -3.75 24.39 -16.66
CA THR A 484 -3.18 25.38 -15.72
C THR A 484 -3.94 26.71 -15.72
N GLU A 485 -4.66 27.02 -16.81
CA GLU A 485 -5.61 28.12 -16.89
C GLU A 485 -6.99 27.68 -16.36
N LEU A 486 -7.11 27.60 -15.04
CA LEU A 486 -8.32 27.13 -14.35
C LEU A 486 -9.57 27.94 -14.67
N PHE A 487 -9.42 29.26 -14.80
CA PHE A 487 -10.54 30.16 -14.98
C PHE A 487 -10.65 30.60 -16.44
N PRO A 488 -11.86 30.66 -17.02
CA PRO A 488 -12.03 31.19 -18.36
C PRO A 488 -11.55 32.66 -18.44
N PRO A 489 -11.29 33.21 -19.63
CA PRO A 489 -11.15 34.66 -19.77
C PRO A 489 -12.35 35.38 -19.14
N LEU A 490 -12.13 36.53 -18.52
CA LEU A 490 -13.24 37.29 -17.93
C LEU A 490 -14.05 37.93 -19.05
N GLU A 491 -15.23 37.37 -19.34
CA GLU A 491 -16.17 37.93 -20.30
C GLU A 491 -17.05 38.99 -19.61
N GLY A 492 -16.97 40.24 -20.08
CA GLY A 492 -17.75 41.36 -19.55
C GLY A 492 -16.93 42.36 -18.71
N GLU A 493 -17.60 43.02 -17.77
CA GLU A 493 -17.05 44.08 -16.91
C GLU A 493 -16.65 43.54 -15.54
N VAL A 494 -15.57 44.09 -14.97
CA VAL A 494 -15.06 43.68 -13.65
C VAL A 494 -15.88 44.22 -12.47
N SER A 495 -16.76 45.19 -12.72
CA SER A 495 -17.62 45.80 -11.72
C SER A 495 -19.03 46.02 -12.27
N ARG A 496 -20.03 45.90 -11.39
CA ARG A 496 -21.44 46.21 -11.69
C ARG A 496 -21.64 47.63 -12.22
N LEU A 497 -20.77 48.57 -11.85
CA LEU A 497 -20.85 49.95 -12.31
C LEU A 497 -20.56 50.09 -13.82
N GLY A 498 -19.67 49.27 -14.36
CA GLY A 498 -19.29 49.33 -15.77
C GLY A 498 -20.27 48.62 -16.71
N ALA A 499 -21.14 47.76 -16.18
CA ALA A 499 -22.04 46.93 -16.97
C ALA A 499 -23.04 47.77 -17.78
N ARG A 500 -23.07 47.60 -19.11
CA ARG A 500 -24.14 48.18 -19.95
C ARG A 500 -25.45 47.45 -19.63
N VAL A 501 -26.50 48.19 -19.23
CA VAL A 501 -27.88 47.69 -19.32
C VAL A 501 -28.24 47.64 -20.81
N VAL A 502 -27.96 46.52 -21.47
CA VAL A 502 -28.55 46.25 -22.78
C VAL A 502 -30.03 46.00 -22.54
N ARG A 503 -30.89 46.98 -22.87
CA ARG A 503 -32.33 46.75 -22.98
C ARG A 503 -32.53 45.71 -24.07
N ALA A 504 -32.75 44.46 -23.67
CA ALA A 504 -33.05 43.37 -24.58
C ALA A 504 -34.22 43.77 -25.49
N ARG A 505 -33.99 43.76 -26.80
CA ARG A 505 -35.07 43.82 -27.79
C ARG A 505 -35.97 42.61 -27.52
N LYS A 506 -37.28 42.85 -27.35
CA LYS A 506 -38.32 41.83 -27.14
C LYS A 506 -38.12 40.65 -28.12
N GLN A 507 -37.56 39.55 -27.64
CA GLN A 507 -37.79 38.22 -28.20
C GLN A 507 -38.67 37.46 -27.23
N GLN A 508 -39.68 36.80 -27.79
CA GLN A 508 -40.74 36.11 -27.06
C GLN A 508 -40.20 35.00 -26.15
N PRO A 509 -40.86 34.73 -25.02
CA PRO A 509 -40.42 33.70 -24.08
C PRO A 509 -40.77 32.32 -24.65
N GLN A 510 -39.75 31.55 -25.04
CA GLN A 510 -39.91 30.09 -25.09
C GLN A 510 -39.73 29.56 -23.67
N LEU A 511 -40.81 28.96 -23.16
CA LEU A 511 -40.86 28.25 -21.90
C LEU A 511 -40.03 26.96 -22.00
N THR A 512 -38.81 26.99 -21.46
CA THR A 512 -38.16 25.79 -20.92
C THR A 512 -37.87 26.06 -19.45
N GLY A 513 -38.57 25.33 -18.59
CA GLY A 513 -38.38 25.40 -17.14
C GLY A 513 -37.04 24.77 -16.77
N ALA A 514 -36.06 25.61 -16.46
CA ALA A 514 -34.94 25.29 -15.58
C ALA A 514 -34.53 26.59 -14.89
N ALA A 515 -34.65 26.63 -13.56
CA ALA A 515 -34.05 27.71 -12.78
C ALA A 515 -32.54 27.76 -13.08
N PRO A 516 -31.91 28.93 -13.23
CA PRO A 516 -30.48 29.01 -13.45
C PRO A 516 -29.76 28.45 -12.23
N SER A 517 -29.08 27.31 -12.38
CA SER A 517 -28.14 26.81 -11.39
C SER A 517 -26.95 27.77 -11.33
N THR A 518 -26.75 28.45 -10.20
CA THR A 518 -25.78 29.53 -10.02
C THR A 518 -24.33 29.07 -9.84
N THR A 519 -23.94 27.90 -10.36
CA THR A 519 -22.59 27.33 -10.19
C THR A 519 -21.98 26.76 -11.48
N ALA A 520 -22.73 26.65 -12.56
CA ALA A 520 -22.21 26.19 -13.85
C ALA A 520 -21.40 27.32 -14.53
N GLY A 521 -20.10 27.41 -14.24
CA GLY A 521 -19.18 28.25 -15.01
C GLY A 521 -18.03 28.95 -14.26
N LEU A 522 -17.76 28.64 -12.98
CA LEU A 522 -16.63 29.28 -12.27
C LEU A 522 -15.27 28.86 -12.83
N VAL A 523 -15.10 27.56 -13.10
CA VAL A 523 -13.84 26.95 -13.52
C VAL A 523 -14.06 26.25 -14.86
N LYS A 524 -13.04 26.28 -15.73
CA LYS A 524 -13.05 25.56 -16.99
C LYS A 524 -13.09 24.05 -16.71
N PRO A 525 -13.96 23.27 -17.40
CA PRO A 525 -13.91 21.82 -17.29
C PRO A 525 -12.56 21.29 -17.79
N VAL A 526 -12.10 20.17 -17.21
CA VAL A 526 -10.87 19.51 -17.63
C VAL A 526 -10.94 19.12 -19.11
N GLY A 527 -9.86 19.36 -19.86
CA GLY A 527 -9.76 18.90 -21.24
C GLY A 527 -9.43 17.41 -21.27
N THR A 528 -10.44 16.54 -21.20
CA THR A 528 -10.27 15.09 -20.95
C THR A 528 -9.21 14.42 -21.84
N ALA A 529 -9.25 14.63 -23.16
CA ALA A 529 -8.29 14.01 -24.07
C ALA A 529 -6.85 14.51 -23.83
N ALA A 530 -6.67 15.82 -23.64
CA ALA A 530 -5.36 16.40 -23.35
C ALA A 530 -4.81 15.92 -21.99
N ALA A 531 -5.67 15.89 -20.97
CA ALA A 531 -5.31 15.40 -19.64
C ALA A 531 -4.95 13.90 -19.65
N ALA A 532 -5.67 13.08 -20.41
CA ALA A 532 -5.37 11.65 -20.58
C ALA A 532 -4.00 11.43 -21.25
N LEU A 533 -3.68 12.22 -22.29
CA LEU A 533 -2.39 12.16 -22.97
C LEU A 533 -1.22 12.74 -22.17
N ALA A 534 -1.53 13.55 -21.14
CA ALA A 534 -0.55 14.07 -20.19
C ALA A 534 -0.23 13.09 -19.06
N LEU A 535 -1.03 12.02 -18.89
CA LEU A 535 -0.76 10.99 -17.88
C LEU A 535 0.63 10.35 -18.09
N PRO A 536 1.27 9.91 -16.99
CA PRO A 536 2.56 9.22 -17.02
C PRO A 536 2.60 8.07 -18.03
N VAL A 537 3.75 7.90 -18.66
CA VAL A 537 3.95 6.85 -19.67
C VAL A 537 4.57 5.62 -19.00
N PRO A 538 4.07 4.40 -19.22
CA PRO A 538 4.80 3.20 -18.84
C PRO A 538 6.23 3.23 -19.40
N ARG A 539 7.21 2.81 -18.59
CA ARG A 539 8.60 2.70 -19.03
C ARG A 539 8.75 1.58 -20.05
N VAL A 540 9.65 1.80 -20.99
CA VAL A 540 10.07 0.82 -21.98
C VAL A 540 10.87 -0.27 -21.27
N ASP A 541 10.54 -1.53 -21.55
CA ASP A 541 11.28 -2.69 -21.07
C ASP A 541 12.73 -2.64 -21.61
N PRO A 542 13.76 -2.61 -20.74
CA PRO A 542 15.15 -2.60 -21.16
C PRO A 542 15.56 -3.83 -22.00
N GLY A 543 14.82 -4.94 -21.87
CA GLY A 543 15.05 -6.17 -22.64
C GLY A 543 14.44 -6.15 -24.04
N ASP A 544 13.66 -5.13 -24.41
CA ASP A 544 13.08 -5.02 -25.76
C ASP A 544 14.17 -4.74 -26.82
N PRO A 545 14.15 -5.41 -27.98
CA PRO A 545 15.14 -5.19 -29.03
C PRO A 545 15.17 -3.75 -29.57
N ASN A 546 14.07 -2.99 -29.40
CA ASN A 546 13.96 -1.60 -29.82
C ASN A 546 14.15 -0.60 -28.67
N ALA A 547 14.55 -1.02 -27.46
CA ALA A 547 14.67 -0.11 -26.32
C ALA A 547 15.61 1.08 -26.60
N GLY A 548 16.80 0.82 -27.15
CA GLY A 548 17.75 1.86 -27.54
C GLY A 548 17.25 2.75 -28.69
N PHE A 549 16.52 2.17 -29.64
CA PHE A 549 15.91 2.91 -30.75
C PHE A 549 14.82 3.87 -30.25
N LEU A 550 13.93 3.40 -29.37
CA LEU A 550 12.84 4.19 -28.79
C LEU A 550 13.36 5.32 -27.89
N ALA A 551 14.47 5.10 -27.17
CA ALA A 551 15.14 6.15 -26.40
C ALA A 551 15.60 7.33 -27.30
N GLY A 552 16.03 7.04 -28.54
CA GLY A 552 16.38 8.06 -29.53
C GLY A 552 15.20 8.88 -30.06
N LEU A 553 13.96 8.39 -29.89
CA LEU A 553 12.73 9.01 -30.39
C LEU A 553 11.94 9.80 -29.33
N MET A 554 12.51 10.01 -28.15
CA MET A 554 11.81 10.69 -27.05
C MET A 554 11.46 12.16 -27.37
N ALA A 555 12.28 12.83 -28.19
CA ALA A 555 12.08 14.23 -28.57
C ALA A 555 11.38 14.42 -29.93
N THR A 556 11.05 13.33 -30.63
CA THR A 556 10.43 13.39 -31.96
C THR A 556 9.00 13.89 -31.87
N ALA A 557 8.61 14.77 -32.80
CA ALA A 557 7.24 15.29 -32.87
C ALA A 557 6.24 14.17 -33.21
N PRO A 558 5.00 14.19 -32.67
CA PRO A 558 4.03 13.11 -32.87
C PRO A 558 3.71 12.79 -34.34
N ALA A 559 3.70 13.80 -35.20
CA ALA A 559 3.42 13.64 -36.63
C ALA A 559 4.53 12.88 -37.38
N GLU A 560 5.79 13.03 -36.95
CA GLU A 560 6.96 12.34 -37.53
C GLU A 560 7.20 10.97 -36.89
N LEU A 561 6.68 10.79 -35.66
CA LEU A 561 6.91 9.60 -34.85
C LEU A 561 6.37 8.32 -35.51
N LEU A 562 5.21 8.38 -36.18
CA LEU A 562 4.66 7.21 -36.89
C LEU A 562 5.56 6.75 -38.04
N SER A 563 6.12 7.69 -38.82
CA SER A 563 7.07 7.38 -39.88
C SER A 563 8.39 6.85 -39.33
N ALA A 564 8.87 7.40 -38.20
CA ALA A 564 10.07 6.91 -37.55
C ALA A 564 9.88 5.48 -37.02
N LEU A 565 8.74 5.18 -36.38
CA LEU A 565 8.43 3.84 -35.86
C LEU A 565 8.32 2.78 -36.95
N ALA A 566 7.98 3.15 -38.19
CA ALA A 566 8.00 2.23 -39.32
C ALA A 566 9.42 1.75 -39.69
N ALA A 567 10.46 2.49 -39.29
CA ALA A 567 11.87 2.13 -39.48
C ALA A 567 12.44 1.32 -38.29
N ALA A 568 11.60 0.86 -37.36
CA ALA A 568 12.07 0.09 -36.22
C ALA A 568 12.81 -1.19 -36.67
N PRO A 569 13.97 -1.53 -36.04
CA PRO A 569 14.76 -2.71 -36.40
C PRO A 569 14.01 -4.04 -36.37
N ALA A 570 13.05 -4.19 -35.46
CA ALA A 570 12.25 -5.40 -35.31
C ALA A 570 10.81 -5.06 -34.85
N PRO A 571 9.80 -5.90 -35.16
CA PRO A 571 8.49 -5.77 -34.54
C PRO A 571 8.58 -6.10 -33.05
N SER A 572 8.05 -5.22 -32.20
CA SER A 572 7.98 -5.47 -30.76
C SER A 572 6.71 -4.89 -30.13
N ILE A 573 6.42 -5.27 -28.89
CA ILE A 573 5.28 -4.71 -28.17
C ILE A 573 5.48 -3.22 -27.90
N GLU A 574 6.71 -2.81 -27.57
CA GLU A 574 7.04 -1.43 -27.26
C GLU A 574 6.81 -0.49 -28.43
N THR A 575 7.19 -0.90 -29.64
CA THR A 575 6.94 -0.10 -30.85
C THR A 575 5.45 0.02 -31.14
N ARG A 576 4.66 -1.03 -30.93
CA ARG A 576 3.19 -0.99 -31.10
C ARG A 576 2.50 -0.12 -30.05
N LEU A 577 2.89 -0.20 -28.79
CA LEU A 577 2.37 0.67 -27.73
C LEU A 577 2.71 2.15 -28.01
N ARG A 578 3.92 2.42 -28.49
CA ARG A 578 4.33 3.77 -28.91
C ARG A 578 3.55 4.26 -30.13
N GLN A 579 3.24 3.39 -31.10
CA GLN A 579 2.38 3.71 -32.25
C GLN A 579 0.96 4.08 -31.80
N ILE A 580 0.36 3.29 -30.90
CA ILE A 580 -0.97 3.59 -30.32
C ILE A 580 -0.97 4.97 -29.70
N ARG A 581 0.04 5.31 -28.88
CA ARG A 581 0.15 6.64 -28.30
C ARG A 581 0.27 7.74 -29.35
N ALA A 582 1.09 7.52 -30.39
CA ALA A 582 1.27 8.49 -31.46
C ALA A 582 -0.03 8.74 -32.26
N TRP A 583 -0.84 7.70 -32.50
CA TRP A 583 -2.16 7.86 -33.12
C TRP A 583 -3.10 8.69 -32.25
N LEU A 584 -3.14 8.42 -30.94
CA LEU A 584 -3.95 9.21 -30.01
C LEU A 584 -3.48 10.68 -29.92
N GLU A 585 -2.17 10.94 -29.98
CA GLU A 585 -1.62 12.29 -29.99
C GLU A 585 -1.90 13.07 -31.28
N ASN A 586 -2.13 12.37 -32.40
CA ASN A 586 -2.49 12.94 -33.71
C ASN A 586 -4.01 12.99 -33.95
N ASP A 587 -4.83 12.67 -32.94
CA ASP A 587 -6.31 12.63 -33.03
C ASP A 587 -6.84 11.62 -34.06
N ASP A 588 -6.11 10.53 -34.31
CA ASP A 588 -6.56 9.41 -35.14
C ASP A 588 -7.42 8.45 -34.31
N SER A 589 -8.73 8.73 -34.31
CA SER A 589 -9.70 8.07 -33.44
C SER A 589 -10.00 6.61 -33.78
N ASP A 590 -9.65 6.14 -34.99
CA ASP A 590 -10.03 4.80 -35.47
C ASP A 590 -8.86 3.81 -35.43
N ALA A 591 -7.64 4.26 -35.74
CA ALA A 591 -6.47 3.39 -35.79
C ALA A 591 -6.05 2.87 -34.40
N ALA A 592 -6.06 3.75 -33.38
CA ALA A 592 -5.60 3.40 -32.03
C ALA A 592 -6.48 2.32 -31.35
N PRO A 593 -7.83 2.45 -31.31
CA PRO A 593 -8.66 1.42 -30.69
C PRO A 593 -8.61 0.07 -31.44
N ALA A 594 -8.47 0.09 -32.76
CA ALA A 594 -8.35 -1.13 -33.55
C ALA A 594 -7.05 -1.88 -33.24
N ALA A 595 -5.92 -1.19 -33.21
CA ALA A 595 -4.62 -1.78 -32.87
C ALA A 595 -4.59 -2.29 -31.43
N LEU A 596 -5.22 -1.57 -30.50
CA LEU A 596 -5.30 -1.98 -29.10
C LEU A 596 -6.10 -3.27 -28.90
N ARG A 597 -7.27 -3.43 -29.54
CA ARG A 597 -8.08 -4.67 -29.45
C ARG A 597 -7.30 -5.90 -29.93
N THR A 598 -6.46 -5.73 -30.95
CA THR A 598 -5.56 -6.79 -31.41
C THR A 598 -4.53 -7.15 -30.33
N LEU A 599 -3.89 -6.16 -29.71
CA LEU A 599 -2.94 -6.38 -28.60
C LEU A 599 -3.60 -7.04 -27.37
N GLU A 600 -4.81 -6.66 -27.02
CA GLU A 600 -5.56 -7.26 -25.90
C GLU A 600 -5.80 -8.76 -26.10
N THR A 601 -5.96 -9.20 -27.36
CA THR A 601 -6.15 -10.61 -27.70
C THR A 601 -4.83 -11.37 -27.68
N GLU A 602 -3.75 -10.76 -28.14
CA GLU A 602 -2.43 -11.38 -28.23
C GLU A 602 -1.69 -11.41 -26.88
N ARG A 603 -1.90 -10.41 -26.03
CA ARG A 603 -1.17 -10.18 -24.77
C ARG A 603 -2.11 -9.76 -23.63
N PRO A 604 -3.04 -10.63 -23.22
CA PRO A 604 -4.03 -10.30 -22.19
C PRO A 604 -3.43 -10.04 -20.80
N ASP A 605 -2.23 -10.55 -20.52
CA ASP A 605 -1.53 -10.43 -19.22
C ASP A 605 -0.60 -9.22 -19.12
N ASP A 606 -0.42 -8.44 -20.20
CA ASP A 606 0.43 -7.25 -20.17
C ASP A 606 -0.35 -6.04 -19.65
N TRP A 607 0.00 -5.58 -18.46
CA TRP A 607 -0.67 -4.44 -17.83
C TRP A 607 -0.55 -3.15 -18.63
N ARG A 608 0.48 -2.98 -19.45
CA ARG A 608 0.64 -1.77 -20.26
C ARG A 608 -0.48 -1.69 -21.28
N VAL A 609 -0.93 -2.83 -21.81
CA VAL A 609 -2.11 -2.89 -22.69
C VAL A 609 -3.35 -2.40 -21.94
N VAL A 610 -3.54 -2.81 -20.68
CA VAL A 610 -4.65 -2.33 -19.82
C VAL A 610 -4.53 -0.83 -19.53
N TRP A 611 -3.32 -0.32 -19.28
CA TRP A 611 -3.08 1.11 -19.12
C TRP A 611 -3.48 1.89 -20.37
N TYR A 612 -3.04 1.44 -21.56
CA TYR A 612 -3.39 2.09 -22.82
C TYR A 612 -4.87 1.93 -23.19
N ARG A 613 -5.55 0.89 -22.70
CA ARG A 613 -7.02 0.80 -22.74
C ARG A 613 -7.67 1.92 -21.94
N GLY A 614 -7.17 2.19 -20.73
CA GLY A 614 -7.64 3.31 -19.92
C GLY A 614 -7.44 4.67 -20.61
N VAL A 615 -6.24 4.90 -21.16
CA VAL A 615 -5.93 6.15 -21.89
C VAL A 615 -6.79 6.30 -23.14
N THR A 616 -6.90 5.26 -23.96
CA THR A 616 -7.74 5.26 -25.18
C THR A 616 -9.19 5.53 -24.83
N ALA A 617 -9.72 4.87 -23.78
CA ALA A 617 -11.10 5.05 -23.33
C ALA A 617 -11.37 6.48 -22.84
N LEU A 618 -10.44 7.13 -22.15
CA LEU A 618 -10.59 8.55 -21.78
C LEU A 618 -10.64 9.47 -23.00
N VAL A 619 -9.78 9.23 -24.00
CA VAL A 619 -9.72 10.04 -25.23
C VAL A 619 -11.00 9.85 -26.06
N THR A 620 -11.53 8.62 -26.15
CA THR A 620 -12.73 8.31 -26.94
C THR A 620 -14.06 8.56 -26.19
N GLY A 621 -14.01 8.90 -24.90
CA GLY A 621 -15.19 9.24 -24.10
C GLY A 621 -15.81 8.11 -23.27
N ASP A 622 -15.22 6.91 -23.27
CA ASP A 622 -15.61 5.80 -22.38
C ASP A 622 -14.99 5.97 -20.98
N HIS A 623 -15.54 6.89 -20.20
CA HIS A 623 -15.02 7.25 -18.88
C HIS A 623 -15.16 6.11 -17.85
N GLU A 624 -16.19 5.28 -17.96
CA GLU A 624 -16.40 4.13 -17.07
C GLU A 624 -15.41 3.01 -17.37
N GLY A 625 -15.22 2.67 -18.66
CA GLY A 625 -14.21 1.70 -19.09
C GLY A 625 -12.80 2.13 -18.71
N ALA A 626 -12.51 3.44 -18.79
CA ALA A 626 -11.25 4.00 -18.32
C ALA A 626 -11.05 3.80 -16.81
N ALA A 627 -12.05 4.15 -16.00
CA ALA A 627 -11.97 3.99 -14.55
C ALA A 627 -11.73 2.53 -14.14
N LEU A 628 -12.39 1.58 -14.80
CA LEU A 628 -12.18 0.15 -14.57
C LEU A 628 -10.76 -0.30 -14.93
N ALA A 629 -10.22 0.19 -16.04
CA ALA A 629 -8.86 -0.14 -16.46
C ALA A 629 -7.83 0.39 -15.45
N PHE A 630 -7.91 1.66 -15.05
CA PHE A 630 -6.97 2.24 -14.09
C PHE A 630 -7.12 1.68 -12.67
N ASP A 631 -8.34 1.29 -12.26
CA ASP A 631 -8.56 0.61 -10.98
C ASP A 631 -7.87 -0.76 -10.95
N ALA A 632 -7.89 -1.50 -12.07
CA ALA A 632 -7.14 -2.76 -12.20
C ALA A 632 -5.62 -2.54 -12.14
N ILE A 633 -5.11 -1.44 -12.71
CA ILE A 633 -3.69 -1.07 -12.58
C ILE A 633 -3.37 -0.70 -11.12
N TYR A 634 -4.28 -0.04 -10.41
CA TYR A 634 -4.08 0.28 -9.00
C TYR A 634 -4.10 -0.96 -8.10
N ASP A 635 -4.97 -1.93 -8.38
CA ASP A 635 -4.96 -3.24 -7.71
C ASP A 635 -3.64 -4.00 -7.95
N ALA A 636 -3.11 -3.93 -9.17
CA ALA A 636 -1.81 -4.51 -9.48
C ALA A 636 -0.68 -3.73 -8.77
N PHE A 637 -0.64 -2.41 -8.89
CA PHE A 637 0.50 -1.61 -8.42
C PHE A 637 0.06 -0.57 -7.38
N PRO A 638 -0.23 -1.02 -6.14
CA PRO A 638 -0.77 -0.15 -5.09
C PRO A 638 0.21 0.94 -4.64
N GLY A 639 1.51 0.72 -4.82
CA GLY A 639 2.56 1.69 -4.47
C GLY A 639 2.69 2.84 -5.48
N GLU A 640 2.09 2.71 -6.67
CA GLU A 640 2.29 3.68 -7.77
C GLU A 640 1.35 4.89 -7.68
N THR A 641 1.89 6.07 -8.01
CA THR A 641 1.15 7.34 -8.03
C THR A 641 0.38 7.55 -9.34
N ALA A 642 0.92 7.06 -10.46
CA ALA A 642 0.33 7.21 -11.78
C ALA A 642 -1.12 6.70 -11.91
N PRO A 643 -1.47 5.47 -11.46
CA PRO A 643 -2.86 5.01 -11.52
C PRO A 643 -3.81 5.82 -10.61
N LYS A 644 -3.33 6.34 -9.47
CA LYS A 644 -4.12 7.21 -8.58
C LYS A 644 -4.43 8.54 -9.25
N LEU A 645 -3.46 9.13 -9.95
CA LEU A 645 -3.67 10.35 -10.74
C LEU A 645 -4.71 10.13 -11.86
N ALA A 646 -4.60 9.01 -12.58
CA ALA A 646 -5.56 8.64 -13.62
C ALA A 646 -6.97 8.41 -13.07
N LEU A 647 -7.09 7.76 -11.91
CA LEU A 647 -8.37 7.59 -11.20
C LEU A 647 -8.96 8.91 -10.70
N GLY A 648 -8.12 9.87 -10.28
CA GLY A 648 -8.56 11.23 -9.96
C GLY A 648 -9.21 11.92 -11.17
N LEU A 649 -8.58 11.81 -12.34
CA LEU A 649 -9.13 12.32 -13.60
C LEU A 649 -10.44 11.61 -14.00
N CYS A 650 -10.48 10.28 -13.93
CA CYS A 650 -11.71 9.53 -14.19
C CYS A 650 -12.84 9.94 -13.24
N ALA A 651 -12.55 10.09 -11.94
CA ALA A 651 -13.53 10.49 -10.96
C ALA A 651 -14.05 11.92 -11.21
N GLU A 652 -13.18 12.85 -11.61
CA GLU A 652 -13.57 14.22 -11.95
C GLU A 652 -14.55 14.23 -13.15
N VAL A 653 -14.21 13.52 -14.22
CA VAL A 653 -15.02 13.47 -15.44
C VAL A 653 -16.35 12.72 -15.22
N LEU A 654 -16.38 11.72 -14.34
CA LEU A 654 -17.60 11.02 -13.92
C LEU A 654 -18.44 11.82 -12.91
N GLY A 655 -18.01 13.02 -12.51
CA GLY A 655 -18.72 13.86 -11.53
C GLY A 655 -18.64 13.37 -10.09
N GLN A 656 -17.76 12.41 -9.79
CA GLN A 656 -17.51 11.88 -8.45
C GLN A 656 -16.51 12.76 -7.70
N LEU A 657 -16.90 14.02 -7.44
CA LEU A 657 -16.00 15.07 -6.96
C LEU A 657 -15.30 14.72 -5.63
N ASP A 658 -15.97 14.06 -4.69
CA ASP A 658 -15.33 13.65 -3.43
C ASP A 658 -14.17 12.67 -3.65
N ASN A 659 -14.38 11.65 -4.50
CA ASN A 659 -13.36 10.67 -4.85
C ASN A 659 -12.20 11.33 -5.62
N ALA A 660 -12.52 12.22 -6.55
CA ALA A 660 -11.51 12.98 -7.31
C ALA A 660 -10.62 13.80 -6.38
N ALA A 661 -11.21 14.51 -5.42
CA ALA A 661 -10.47 15.28 -4.42
C ALA A 661 -9.59 14.38 -3.55
N GLU A 662 -10.04 13.19 -3.18
CA GLU A 662 -9.23 12.24 -2.42
C GLU A 662 -8.02 11.74 -3.21
N TYR A 663 -8.19 11.28 -4.44
CA TYR A 663 -7.07 10.83 -5.27
C TYR A 663 -6.07 11.94 -5.57
N TYR A 664 -6.54 13.13 -5.96
CA TYR A 664 -5.65 14.24 -6.23
C TYR A 664 -4.89 14.70 -4.97
N ARG A 665 -5.57 14.74 -3.81
CA ARG A 665 -4.90 15.05 -2.54
C ARG A 665 -3.86 14.00 -2.17
N LEU A 666 -4.16 12.72 -2.37
CA LEU A 666 -3.23 11.63 -2.11
C LEU A 666 -1.98 11.74 -2.97
N VAL A 667 -2.15 11.94 -4.27
CA VAL A 667 -1.05 12.16 -5.22
C VAL A 667 -0.22 13.38 -4.83
N TRP A 668 -0.87 14.53 -4.64
CA TRP A 668 -0.18 15.80 -4.34
C TRP A 668 0.57 15.78 -3.01
N SER A 669 -0.02 15.17 -1.97
CA SER A 669 0.63 15.06 -0.66
C SER A 669 1.81 14.09 -0.65
N THR A 670 1.79 13.06 -1.50
CA THR A 670 2.86 12.07 -1.61
C THR A 670 4.01 12.57 -2.46
N ASP A 671 3.71 13.12 -3.65
CA ASP A 671 4.70 13.57 -4.61
C ASP A 671 4.27 14.88 -5.34
N PRO A 672 4.75 16.04 -4.87
CA PRO A 672 4.48 17.34 -5.46
C PRO A 672 5.10 17.58 -6.85
N SER A 673 5.79 16.60 -7.45
CA SER A 673 6.17 16.68 -8.86
C SER A 673 4.98 16.47 -9.81
N TYR A 674 3.89 15.86 -9.33
CA TYR A 674 2.64 15.69 -10.08
C TYR A 674 1.76 16.93 -9.96
N VAL A 675 2.13 18.01 -10.66
CA VAL A 675 1.46 19.31 -10.56
C VAL A 675 0.02 19.25 -11.10
N SER A 676 -0.30 18.34 -12.03
CA SER A 676 -1.70 18.16 -12.46
C SER A 676 -2.63 17.80 -11.32
N ALA A 677 -2.14 17.12 -10.28
CA ALA A 677 -2.93 16.80 -9.10
C ALA A 677 -3.30 18.05 -8.28
N ALA A 678 -2.41 19.04 -8.17
CA ALA A 678 -2.71 20.31 -7.49
C ALA A 678 -3.83 21.09 -8.21
N PHE A 679 -3.72 21.20 -9.55
CA PHE A 679 -4.72 21.90 -10.35
C PHE A 679 -6.06 21.14 -10.40
N GLY A 680 -6.03 19.81 -10.53
CA GLY A 680 -7.22 18.96 -10.44
C GLY A 680 -7.91 19.07 -9.07
N LEU A 681 -7.16 18.99 -7.97
CA LEU A 681 -7.69 19.17 -6.62
C LEU A 681 -8.34 20.55 -6.45
N ALA A 682 -7.67 21.62 -6.88
CA ALA A 682 -8.21 22.97 -6.79
C ALA A 682 -9.50 23.14 -7.61
N ARG A 683 -9.56 22.57 -8.82
CA ARG A 683 -10.77 22.59 -9.66
C ARG A 683 -11.95 21.88 -8.99
N VAL A 684 -11.72 20.69 -8.45
CA VAL A 684 -12.73 19.91 -7.74
C VAL A 684 -13.19 20.62 -6.46
N GLN A 685 -12.27 21.19 -5.68
CA GLN A 685 -12.58 21.98 -4.48
C GLN A 685 -13.41 23.22 -4.81
N LEU A 686 -13.11 23.92 -5.90
CA LEU A 686 -13.91 25.05 -6.37
C LEU A 686 -15.31 24.61 -6.82
N ALA A 687 -15.43 23.46 -7.48
CA ALA A 687 -16.71 22.90 -7.91
C ALA A 687 -17.60 22.49 -6.72
N THR A 688 -17.01 22.02 -5.62
CA THR A 688 -17.74 21.71 -4.37
C THR A 688 -17.96 22.94 -3.47
N GLY A 689 -17.43 24.11 -3.84
CA GLY A 689 -17.59 25.38 -3.11
C GLY A 689 -16.52 25.65 -2.05
N ASP A 690 -15.54 24.76 -1.86
CA ASP A 690 -14.43 24.92 -0.93
C ASP A 690 -13.28 25.76 -1.52
N ARG A 691 -13.55 27.07 -1.66
CA ARG A 691 -12.58 28.03 -2.21
C ARG A 691 -11.32 28.16 -1.35
N ARG A 692 -11.45 28.08 -0.03
CA ARG A 692 -10.32 28.29 0.89
C ARG A 692 -9.29 27.17 0.72
N SER A 693 -9.75 25.92 0.65
CA SER A 693 -8.86 24.80 0.38
C SER A 693 -8.29 24.87 -1.04
N ALA A 694 -9.07 25.29 -2.04
CA ALA A 694 -8.57 25.47 -3.42
C ALA A 694 -7.41 26.47 -3.50
N VAL A 695 -7.56 27.62 -2.84
CA VAL A 695 -6.50 28.62 -2.73
C VAL A 695 -5.28 28.02 -2.04
N THR A 696 -5.46 27.37 -0.89
CA THR A 696 -4.35 26.75 -0.14
C THR A 696 -3.60 25.71 -0.98
N THR A 697 -4.32 24.88 -1.75
CA THR A 697 -3.74 23.90 -2.68
C THR A 697 -2.90 24.58 -3.75
N LEU A 698 -3.44 25.60 -4.44
CA LEU A 698 -2.72 26.33 -5.48
C LEU A 698 -1.49 27.06 -4.93
N GLU A 699 -1.58 27.58 -3.71
CA GLU A 699 -0.49 28.27 -3.04
C GLU A 699 0.61 27.34 -2.52
N SER A 700 0.31 26.04 -2.41
CA SER A 700 1.29 25.02 -2.03
C SER A 700 2.22 24.61 -3.17
N VAL A 701 1.92 25.00 -4.42
CA VAL A 701 2.82 24.76 -5.55
C VAL A 701 4.14 25.51 -5.31
N PRO A 702 5.29 24.82 -5.33
CA PRO A 702 6.57 25.43 -4.96
C PRO A 702 7.06 26.42 -6.01
N GLU A 703 7.84 27.41 -5.57
CA GLU A 703 8.46 28.44 -6.44
C GLU A 703 9.39 27.86 -7.51
N SER A 704 9.97 26.68 -7.27
CA SER A 704 10.79 25.95 -8.23
C SER A 704 10.00 25.34 -9.39
N SER A 705 8.66 25.30 -9.31
CA SER A 705 7.80 24.76 -10.37
C SER A 705 7.64 25.76 -11.51
N ILE A 706 7.74 25.27 -12.75
CA ILE A 706 7.44 26.08 -13.96
C ILE A 706 5.98 26.57 -13.98
N HIS A 707 5.09 25.95 -13.20
CA HIS A 707 3.68 26.30 -13.09
C HIS A 707 3.36 27.18 -11.88
N TYR A 708 4.37 27.61 -11.12
CA TYR A 708 4.20 28.48 -9.95
C TYR A 708 3.37 29.73 -10.26
N THR A 709 3.77 30.46 -11.30
CA THR A 709 3.07 31.68 -11.74
C THR A 709 1.61 31.39 -12.11
N ALA A 710 1.34 30.30 -12.84
CA ALA A 710 -0.02 29.92 -13.21
C ALA A 710 -0.88 29.58 -11.98
N ALA A 711 -0.32 28.85 -11.01
CA ALA A 711 -1.00 28.50 -9.78
C ALA A 711 -1.32 29.75 -8.94
N ARG A 712 -0.37 30.69 -8.82
CA ARG A 712 -0.60 31.97 -8.13
C ARG A 712 -1.65 32.83 -8.81
N VAL A 713 -1.65 32.92 -10.14
CA VAL A 713 -2.71 33.62 -10.89
C VAL A 713 -4.07 32.97 -10.66
N ALA A 714 -4.14 31.64 -10.65
CA ALA A 714 -5.38 30.93 -10.37
C ALA A 714 -5.85 31.14 -8.92
N ALA A 715 -4.95 31.18 -7.93
CA ALA A 715 -5.30 31.44 -6.54
C ALA A 715 -5.92 32.85 -6.34
N VAL A 716 -5.36 33.87 -7.01
CA VAL A 716 -5.96 35.22 -7.03
C VAL A 716 -7.39 35.16 -7.59
N ARG A 717 -7.59 34.51 -8.74
CA ARG A 717 -8.92 34.40 -9.36
C ARG A 717 -9.91 33.58 -8.53
N ALA A 718 -9.44 32.54 -7.83
CA ALA A 718 -10.25 31.71 -6.93
C ALA A 718 -10.84 32.52 -5.75
N ARG A 719 -10.07 33.47 -5.21
CA ARG A 719 -10.53 34.40 -4.16
C ARG A 719 -11.63 35.34 -4.65
N LEU A 720 -11.51 35.82 -5.90
CA LEU A 720 -12.29 36.96 -6.39
C LEU A 720 -13.57 36.58 -7.15
N ARG A 721 -13.49 35.64 -8.10
CA ARG A 721 -14.53 35.47 -9.12
C ARG A 721 -15.84 34.90 -8.57
N GLN A 722 -16.98 35.40 -9.06
CA GLN A 722 -18.34 35.01 -8.65
C GLN A 722 -18.58 35.09 -7.13
N ARG A 723 -17.83 35.91 -6.38
CA ARG A 723 -18.23 36.30 -5.03
C ARG A 723 -19.23 37.44 -5.13
N THR A 724 -20.41 37.26 -4.53
CA THR A 724 -21.33 38.38 -4.33
C THR A 724 -20.78 39.27 -3.22
N ALA A 725 -20.37 40.47 -3.58
CA ALA A 725 -20.06 41.54 -2.62
C ALA A 725 -21.28 41.81 -1.72
N VAL A 726 -21.29 41.25 -0.51
CA VAL A 726 -22.21 41.63 0.57
C VAL A 726 -21.42 42.47 1.56
N GLY A 727 -21.89 43.67 1.91
CA GLY A 727 -21.13 44.63 2.73
C GLY A 727 -20.76 44.14 4.14
N SER A 728 -21.40 43.08 4.65
CA SER A 728 -21.10 42.45 5.94
C SER A 728 -20.08 41.29 5.87
N ASP A 729 -19.55 40.97 4.69
CA ASP A 729 -18.62 39.87 4.46
C ASP A 729 -17.17 40.28 4.79
N VAL A 730 -16.85 40.35 6.10
CA VAL A 730 -15.52 40.68 6.63
C VAL A 730 -14.40 39.76 6.05
N PRO A 731 -14.60 38.44 5.87
CA PRO A 731 -13.62 37.58 5.21
C PRO A 731 -13.26 38.02 3.78
N PHE A 732 -14.13 38.75 3.07
CA PHE A 732 -13.81 39.20 1.72
C PHE A 732 -12.72 40.26 1.67
N LEU A 733 -12.64 41.13 2.68
CA LEU A 733 -11.61 42.17 2.72
C LEU A 733 -10.22 41.57 2.91
N GLU A 734 -10.12 40.48 3.69
CA GLU A 734 -8.89 39.70 3.82
C GLU A 734 -8.51 39.05 2.48
N ASP A 735 -9.47 38.43 1.78
CA ASP A 735 -9.26 37.85 0.45
C ASP A 735 -8.80 38.90 -0.59
N LEU A 736 -9.39 40.10 -0.58
CA LEU A 736 -9.01 41.23 -1.44
C LEU A 736 -7.58 41.70 -1.14
N SER A 737 -7.24 41.84 0.14
CA SER A 737 -5.92 42.27 0.58
C SER A 737 -4.86 41.21 0.23
N ALA A 738 -5.17 39.93 0.44
CA ALA A 738 -4.30 38.81 0.06
C ALA A 738 -4.12 38.72 -1.46
N ALA A 739 -5.19 38.89 -2.24
CA ALA A 739 -5.13 38.93 -3.69
C ALA A 739 -4.25 40.09 -4.20
N ALA A 740 -4.39 41.29 -3.62
CA ALA A 740 -3.54 42.43 -3.96
C ALA A 740 -2.07 42.18 -3.63
N GLY A 741 -1.76 41.72 -2.41
CA GLY A 741 -0.38 41.41 -2.02
C GLY A 741 0.26 40.34 -2.90
N GLN A 742 -0.52 39.36 -3.37
CA GLN A 742 -0.03 38.34 -4.29
C GLN A 742 0.20 38.86 -5.71
N VAL A 743 -0.62 39.78 -6.21
CA VAL A 743 -0.38 40.46 -7.49
C VAL A 743 0.90 41.31 -7.42
N GLU A 744 1.15 41.98 -6.29
CA GLU A 744 2.40 42.73 -6.06
C GLU A 744 3.62 41.79 -6.01
N ALA A 745 3.53 40.66 -5.30
CA ALA A 745 4.63 39.70 -5.21
C ALA A 745 4.99 39.08 -6.58
N LEU A 746 4.01 38.91 -7.48
CA LEU A 746 4.23 38.39 -8.83
C LEU A 746 5.04 39.32 -9.74
N ASP A 747 5.22 40.60 -9.37
CA ASP A 747 6.01 41.58 -10.12
C ASP A 747 7.50 41.18 -10.17
N GLU A 748 8.00 40.57 -9.10
CA GLU A 748 9.38 40.08 -9.00
C GLU A 748 9.64 38.87 -9.93
N TYR A 749 8.58 38.15 -10.31
CA TYR A 749 8.65 36.91 -11.10
C TYR A 749 8.40 37.12 -12.61
N ARG A 750 8.56 38.35 -13.11
CA ARG A 750 8.41 38.71 -14.53
C ARG A 750 7.09 38.24 -15.15
N LEU A 751 5.99 38.41 -14.42
CA LEU A 751 4.65 38.21 -14.98
C LEU A 751 4.47 39.12 -16.21
N ASP A 752 3.85 38.60 -17.26
CA ASP A 752 3.52 39.39 -18.45
C ASP A 752 2.76 40.69 -18.05
N PRO A 753 3.18 41.88 -18.52
CA PRO A 753 2.56 43.14 -18.12
C PRO A 753 1.05 43.21 -18.39
N THR A 754 0.57 42.55 -19.44
CA THR A 754 -0.86 42.51 -19.77
C THR A 754 -1.61 41.65 -18.75
N ARG A 755 -1.11 40.45 -18.46
CA ARG A 755 -1.70 39.55 -17.44
C ARG A 755 -1.70 40.18 -16.05
N ARG A 756 -0.64 40.91 -15.70
CA ARG A 756 -0.56 41.68 -14.45
C ARG A 756 -1.67 42.72 -14.37
N GLU A 757 -1.78 43.58 -15.37
CA GLU A 757 -2.80 44.64 -15.38
C GLU A 757 -4.23 44.08 -15.44
N GLN A 758 -4.43 42.93 -16.08
CA GLN A 758 -5.72 42.22 -16.02
C GLN A 758 -6.08 41.82 -14.59
N LEU A 759 -5.13 41.27 -13.82
CA LEU A 759 -5.37 40.91 -12.42
C LEU A 759 -5.60 42.12 -11.52
N VAL A 760 -4.83 43.20 -11.72
CA VAL A 760 -5.05 44.48 -11.04
C VAL A 760 -6.47 44.98 -11.30
N THR A 761 -6.91 44.94 -12.56
CA THR A 761 -8.27 45.33 -12.96
C THR A 761 -9.33 44.45 -12.29
N GLU A 762 -9.13 43.12 -12.24
CA GLU A 762 -10.04 42.19 -11.55
C GLU A 762 -10.13 42.51 -10.04
N VAL A 763 -9.00 42.69 -9.34
CA VAL A 763 -8.95 43.00 -7.90
C VAL A 763 -9.67 44.34 -7.59
N LEU A 764 -9.34 45.40 -8.33
CA LEU A 764 -9.93 46.72 -8.12
C LEU A 764 -11.43 46.74 -8.43
N GLY A 765 -11.87 45.99 -9.44
CA GLY A 765 -13.29 45.84 -9.81
C GLY A 765 -14.09 45.19 -8.69
N CYS A 766 -13.59 44.07 -8.16
CA CYS A 766 -14.20 43.39 -7.02
C CYS A 766 -14.21 44.24 -5.75
N ALA A 767 -13.13 44.98 -5.48
CA ALA A 767 -13.07 45.91 -4.35
C ALA A 767 -14.10 47.04 -4.49
N LEU A 768 -14.29 47.57 -5.71
CA LEU A 768 -15.29 48.62 -5.97
C LEU A 768 -16.71 48.10 -5.72
N ASP A 769 -17.03 46.91 -6.23
CA ASP A 769 -18.34 46.29 -5.99
C ASP A 769 -18.60 46.03 -4.50
N TRP A 770 -17.57 45.65 -3.73
CA TRP A 770 -17.66 45.51 -2.28
C TRP A 770 -17.96 46.82 -1.56
N ILE A 771 -17.27 47.90 -1.94
CA ILE A 771 -17.55 49.24 -1.41
C ILE A 771 -18.98 49.69 -1.75
N LEU A 772 -19.42 49.49 -3.01
CA LEU A 772 -20.77 49.85 -3.46
C LEU A 772 -21.88 49.06 -2.75
N SER A 773 -21.58 47.85 -2.28
CA SER A 773 -22.49 47.03 -1.48
C SER A 773 -22.55 47.40 0.02
N GLY A 774 -21.91 48.50 0.44
CA GLY A 774 -21.94 48.98 1.83
C GLY A 774 -20.78 48.48 2.71
N GLY A 775 -19.72 47.92 2.13
CA GLY A 775 -18.54 47.43 2.86
C GLY A 775 -17.78 48.50 3.66
N GLN A 776 -18.03 49.80 3.43
CA GLN A 776 -17.39 50.88 4.19
C GLN A 776 -17.74 50.87 5.69
N GLY A 777 -18.93 50.39 6.07
CA GLY A 777 -19.39 50.37 7.46
C GLY A 777 -18.84 49.22 8.31
N SER A 778 -18.22 48.22 7.69
CA SER A 778 -17.66 47.02 8.36
C SER A 778 -16.14 47.08 8.54
N VAL A 779 -15.48 48.17 8.11
CA VAL A 779 -14.05 48.42 8.30
C VAL A 779 -13.81 49.03 9.69
N PRO A 780 -13.05 48.38 10.59
CA PRO A 780 -12.65 48.99 11.86
C PRO A 780 -11.82 50.26 11.60
N PRO A 781 -12.04 51.35 12.35
CA PRO A 781 -11.22 52.55 12.21
C PRO A 781 -9.73 52.23 12.47
N PRO A 782 -8.79 52.86 11.74
CA PRO A 782 -7.37 52.62 11.94
C PRO A 782 -6.97 53.00 13.38
N HIS A 783 -6.08 52.20 14.00
CA HIS A 783 -5.47 52.57 15.28
C HIS A 783 -4.71 53.91 15.12
N PRO A 784 -4.83 54.85 16.06
CA PRO A 784 -4.12 56.12 15.96
C PRO A 784 -2.61 55.87 16.04
N ALA A 785 -1.89 56.28 15.00
CA ALA A 785 -0.44 56.28 14.98
C ALA A 785 0.10 57.28 16.03
N PRO A 786 1.29 57.04 16.62
CA PRO A 786 1.88 57.97 17.58
C PRO A 786 2.13 59.32 16.91
N ALA A 787 1.77 60.41 17.59
CA ALA A 787 1.86 61.76 17.07
C ALA A 787 3.30 62.15 16.67
N GLY A 788 3.58 62.13 15.36
CA GLY A 788 4.81 62.62 14.75
C GLY A 788 4.49 63.47 13.52
N ARG A 789 5.10 64.66 13.43
CA ARG A 789 4.82 65.71 12.45
C ARG A 789 5.03 65.25 10.98
N GLY A 790 3.99 65.36 10.15
CA GLY A 790 4.11 65.41 8.69
C GLY A 790 2.81 65.10 7.93
N ASP A 791 2.37 66.07 7.11
CA ASP A 791 1.26 66.09 6.12
C ASP A 791 -0.22 66.19 6.55
N PRO A 792 -0.89 67.38 6.37
CA PRO A 792 -2.32 67.59 6.63
C PRO A 792 -3.30 66.91 5.65
N HIS A 793 -2.80 66.21 4.62
CA HIS A 793 -3.62 65.47 3.64
C HIS A 793 -3.51 63.95 3.77
N ALA A 794 -2.74 63.44 4.73
CA ALA A 794 -2.68 62.01 5.04
C ALA A 794 -3.89 61.58 5.88
N ALA A 795 -5.09 61.62 5.30
CA ALA A 795 -6.18 60.81 5.83
C ALA A 795 -5.74 59.35 5.68
N GLY A 796 -5.39 58.70 6.79
CA GLY A 796 -4.87 57.32 6.85
C GLY A 796 -5.88 56.26 6.42
N GLY A 797 -6.30 56.31 5.15
CA GLY A 797 -7.12 55.31 4.49
C GLY A 797 -6.25 54.12 4.06
N ARG A 798 -6.77 52.91 4.22
CA ARG A 798 -6.14 51.71 3.66
C ARG A 798 -6.03 51.86 2.13
N THR A 799 -4.89 51.46 1.57
CA THR A 799 -4.66 51.44 0.12
C THR A 799 -4.65 50.00 -0.40
N LEU A 800 -5.16 49.78 -1.61
CA LEU A 800 -5.13 48.51 -2.33
C LEU A 800 -4.51 48.75 -3.71
N LEU A 801 -3.37 48.09 -4.02
CA LEU A 801 -2.64 48.26 -5.28
C LEU A 801 -2.36 49.74 -5.62
N GLY A 802 -1.95 50.52 -4.61
CA GLY A 802 -1.68 51.96 -4.75
C GLY A 802 -2.91 52.86 -4.92
N SER A 803 -4.13 52.32 -4.82
CA SER A 803 -5.39 53.09 -4.88
C SER A 803 -6.01 53.18 -3.48
N GLY A 804 -6.61 54.31 -3.11
CA GLY A 804 -7.36 54.41 -1.85
C GLY A 804 -8.55 53.44 -1.83
N LEU A 805 -8.79 52.77 -0.71
CA LEU A 805 -9.93 51.85 -0.52
C LEU A 805 -11.24 52.61 -0.27
N ASP A 806 -11.57 53.51 -1.18
CA ASP A 806 -12.82 54.25 -1.26
C ASP A 806 -13.34 54.27 -2.71
N GLU A 807 -14.61 54.62 -2.90
CA GLU A 807 -15.23 54.59 -4.23
C GLU A 807 -14.46 55.44 -5.26
N ARG A 808 -13.93 56.59 -4.82
CA ARG A 808 -13.21 57.53 -5.68
C ARG A 808 -11.84 56.98 -6.08
N GLY A 809 -11.07 56.46 -5.13
CA GLY A 809 -9.74 55.89 -5.33
C GLY A 809 -9.77 54.66 -6.21
N LEU A 810 -10.69 53.73 -5.95
CA LEU A 810 -10.85 52.50 -6.74
C LEU A 810 -11.27 52.80 -8.18
N ARG A 811 -12.13 53.79 -8.41
CA ARG A 811 -12.49 54.27 -9.76
C ARG A 811 -11.30 54.84 -10.53
N PHE A 812 -10.50 55.69 -9.89
CA PHE A 812 -9.26 56.19 -10.50
C PHE A 812 -8.27 55.06 -10.80
N GLY A 813 -8.15 54.09 -9.90
CA GLY A 813 -7.35 52.88 -10.10
C GLY A 813 -7.79 52.09 -11.33
N LEU A 814 -9.10 51.81 -11.46
CA LEU A 814 -9.68 51.12 -12.62
C LEU A 814 -9.49 51.89 -13.93
N GLU A 815 -9.72 53.21 -13.94
CA GLU A 815 -9.45 54.04 -15.12
C GLU A 815 -7.99 53.91 -15.55
N ARG A 816 -7.05 54.02 -14.59
CA ARG A 816 -5.61 53.90 -14.86
C ARG A 816 -5.24 52.52 -15.41
N SER A 817 -5.81 51.45 -14.85
CA SER A 817 -5.49 50.08 -15.28
C SER A 817 -6.04 49.79 -16.69
N TYR A 818 -7.29 50.16 -16.99
CA TYR A 818 -7.85 50.04 -18.35
C TYR A 818 -7.08 50.87 -19.39
N ARG A 819 -6.62 52.09 -19.05
CA ARG A 819 -5.75 52.89 -19.94
C ARG A 819 -4.38 52.22 -20.16
N THR A 820 -3.90 51.46 -19.18
CA THR A 820 -2.65 50.70 -19.31
C THR A 820 -2.85 49.49 -20.20
N LEU A 821 -3.93 48.73 -20.01
CA LEU A 821 -4.33 47.65 -20.92
C LEU A 821 -4.50 48.14 -22.37
N ALA A 822 -5.14 49.29 -22.57
CA ALA A 822 -5.31 49.87 -23.91
C ALA A 822 -3.97 50.21 -24.61
N ARG A 823 -2.95 50.61 -23.85
CA ARG A 823 -1.59 50.85 -24.37
C ARG A 823 -0.87 49.56 -24.75
N LEU A 824 -1.14 48.47 -24.01
CA LEU A 824 -0.57 47.14 -24.25
C LEU A 824 -1.32 46.34 -25.34
N ALA A 825 -2.57 46.73 -25.66
CA ALA A 825 -3.39 46.08 -26.66
C ALA A 825 -2.74 46.10 -28.06
N ARG A 826 -2.80 44.94 -28.73
CA ARG A 826 -2.19 44.73 -30.05
C ARG A 826 -3.11 45.16 -31.20
N GLY A 827 -4.42 45.12 -31.00
CA GLY A 827 -5.44 45.47 -32.00
C GLY A 827 -6.09 46.84 -31.77
N GLY A 828 -6.52 47.49 -32.87
CA GLY A 828 -7.21 48.79 -32.81
C GLY A 828 -8.59 48.72 -32.14
N GLU A 829 -9.38 47.69 -32.44
CA GLU A 829 -10.71 47.49 -31.85
C GLU A 829 -10.64 47.19 -30.34
N GLU A 830 -9.74 46.30 -29.93
CA GLU A 830 -9.48 45.99 -28.52
C GLU A 830 -9.06 47.24 -27.74
N ARG A 831 -8.18 48.07 -28.32
CA ARG A 831 -7.76 49.34 -27.71
C ARG A 831 -8.93 50.29 -27.54
N ILE A 832 -9.81 50.42 -28.54
CA ILE A 832 -10.99 51.30 -28.47
C ILE A 832 -11.92 50.81 -27.35
N ASP A 833 -12.22 49.52 -27.28
CA ASP A 833 -13.07 48.94 -26.22
C ASP A 833 -12.49 49.20 -24.82
N LEU A 834 -11.18 48.99 -24.62
CA LEU A 834 -10.52 49.25 -23.33
C LEU A 834 -10.53 50.74 -22.94
N VAL A 835 -10.43 51.67 -23.92
CA VAL A 835 -10.57 53.11 -23.65
C VAL A 835 -12.02 53.46 -23.28
N GLU A 836 -13.01 52.86 -23.95
CA GLU A 836 -14.42 53.02 -23.57
C GLU A 836 -14.70 52.48 -22.17
N ARG A 837 -14.07 51.37 -21.78
CA ARG A 837 -14.10 50.85 -20.39
C ARG A 837 -13.50 51.84 -19.41
N ALA A 838 -12.29 52.36 -19.69
CA ALA A 838 -11.64 53.34 -18.83
C ALA A 838 -12.52 54.58 -18.57
N ASN A 839 -13.17 55.09 -19.62
CA ASN A 839 -14.02 56.27 -19.51
C ASN A 839 -15.28 56.05 -18.65
N ARG A 840 -15.76 54.80 -18.51
CA ARG A 840 -16.91 54.47 -17.65
C ARG A 840 -16.59 54.57 -16.15
N TYR A 841 -15.35 54.29 -15.77
CA TYR A 841 -14.92 54.36 -14.37
C TYR A 841 -14.38 55.73 -13.97
N ARG A 842 -14.27 56.68 -14.91
CA ARG A 842 -13.80 58.04 -14.64
C ARG A 842 -14.67 58.72 -13.57
N PRO A 843 -14.10 59.16 -12.43
CA PRO A 843 -14.85 59.85 -11.38
C PRO A 843 -15.48 61.14 -11.91
N ARG A 844 -16.74 61.41 -11.55
CA ARG A 844 -17.40 62.69 -11.89
C ARG A 844 -16.76 63.82 -11.08
N THR A 845 -15.97 64.65 -11.74
CA THR A 845 -15.60 65.98 -11.21
C THR A 845 -16.78 66.91 -11.46
N TRP A 846 -17.39 67.42 -10.38
CA TRP A 846 -18.33 68.53 -10.49
C TRP A 846 -17.55 69.72 -11.08
N VAL A 847 -17.99 70.20 -12.24
CA VAL A 847 -17.58 71.50 -12.81
C VAL A 847 -18.70 72.47 -12.53
#